data_AF-A0A3R7HRV9-F1
#
_entry.id   AF-A0A3R7HRV9-F1
#
_cell.length_a   1.000
_cell.length_b   1.000
_cell.length_c   1.000
_cell.angle_alpha   90.00
_cell.angle_beta   90.00
_cell.angle_gamma   90.00
#
_symmetry.space_group_name_H-M   'P 1'
#
loop_
_entity.id
_entity.type
_entity.pdbx_description
1 polymer ?
#
loop_
_entity_poly.entity_id
_entity_poly.type
_entity_poly.pdbx_seq_one_letter_code
_entity_poly.pdbx_strand_id
1 'polypeptide(L)'
;MGDPSPKDEEVLLSIDVPPCVGDHLVEVFFEKVQCSLPLLHRPTFIGSNLSSENRYKQLNFETALLFNGMFALSARFSDSSDLWAGDPKDRGEIFAKKAKALCNRYLGADCDREPTLRALQGRILLTYYQLTSEPCFQSWLGTGECCRMAYSLYLHQIDRDTTISAEKSGDPVQNWVDQEELRRAWWAIFQLDGFASVIAFRPFNIDQQNMDVFLPVSDDAWFSGRPTASAKLSSKGPSSTWRCLEGCENQDPYAWYLICAYLVRAAFKEFEKKEHLTEDLEILQSALQCFALNLPDQFRLSAANMRFNDNNFAEKNWVICTNILLQTAQILVVLTLKLENLSTQQPDLPSDPSSPRACQSYTEFVAECGQYINDRLRAVRLWSADYMPLASPLVACALIGPAAVHAAKRPHPGGSKDEMRSSLEAYLLDLSLHRFGKFWRLGEFLQGKRFFSNNASDFDFGETRLVELSRKVHFPWVLSNVTRVTEDGDVSNEHLAGGERFVVRIVQGYKVGFIGLAGTLAVKLPELTPLVHKGSRHAQELATYLRLNEGCDFVIAITHSRLAEDIRTANAAAQESSNTSTSRSVQDSAHSQFVPMYAKWQLRSSKSSKVTYFNTIITINVLHSIDGKLAFILAGKTQPWRVGSVVRKPLLYTTTPLDGRCSVIRSSETNLGNMLADAYRAYYGADIALVNSGSIRCDRIIEPASSPLRVKDIIEICPFENPLVVKRVSGYGFQEALENSVSDLHVDGRFMQCSGLHIVAGWRRQEGHRILQLSLIQSSSTPAKRIIPSQIYTVVMSSFIAAGFDPYSCFQSAETIVDKETAVTDTGLLLQILGYDKEGSNDGDTAGIDRARRATVCGMHELDKLPIVSPVIDGRIQFVT
;
A
#
# COMPACT_ATOMS: atom_id res chain seq x y z
N MET A 1 12.94 3.14 28.92
CA MET A 1 13.22 1.72 28.64
C MET A 1 14.46 1.37 29.45
N GLY A 2 14.49 0.23 30.15
CA GLY A 2 15.70 -0.18 30.88
C GLY A 2 16.75 -0.71 29.90
N ASP A 3 18.02 -0.43 30.16
CA ASP A 3 19.13 -0.97 29.39
C ASP A 3 19.06 -2.51 29.32
N PRO A 4 19.33 -3.11 28.15
CA PRO A 4 19.36 -4.55 28.00
C PRO A 4 20.43 -5.17 28.90
N SER A 5 20.20 -6.41 29.36
CA SER A 5 21.20 -7.11 30.16
C SER A 5 22.49 -7.33 29.32
N PRO A 6 23.68 -7.34 29.92
CA PRO A 6 24.95 -7.59 29.20
C PRO A 6 24.94 -8.87 28.34
N LYS A 7 24.14 -9.87 28.75
CA LYS A 7 23.95 -11.12 28.00
C LYS A 7 23.15 -10.94 26.71
N ASP A 8 22.21 -10.01 26.65
CA ASP A 8 21.43 -9.74 25.44
C ASP A 8 22.25 -8.96 24.41
N GLU A 9 23.22 -8.17 24.86
CA GLU A 9 24.17 -7.46 24.02
C GLU A 9 25.20 -8.39 23.37
N GLU A 10 25.77 -9.32 24.14
CA GLU A 10 26.71 -10.32 23.62
C GLU A 10 26.08 -11.23 22.55
N VAL A 11 24.79 -11.56 22.69
CA VAL A 11 24.02 -12.34 21.71
C VAL A 11 23.75 -11.54 20.44
N LEU A 12 23.50 -10.23 20.54
CA LEU A 12 23.24 -9.38 19.37
C LEU A 12 24.51 -9.16 18.54
N LEU A 13 25.67 -9.10 19.20
CA LEU A 13 26.98 -8.84 18.61
C LEU A 13 27.70 -10.10 18.10
N SER A 14 27.12 -11.28 18.26
CA SER A 14 27.66 -12.53 17.70
C SER A 14 26.73 -13.07 16.62
N ILE A 15 27.23 -13.71 15.57
CA ILE A 15 26.39 -14.36 14.54
C ILE A 15 26.43 -15.86 14.78
N ASP A 16 25.27 -16.44 15.00
CA ASP A 16 25.12 -17.86 15.38
C ASP A 16 25.17 -18.75 14.13
N VAL A 17 26.32 -18.76 13.46
CA VAL A 17 26.60 -19.62 12.30
C VAL A 17 27.99 -20.26 12.45
N PRO A 18 28.16 -21.52 12.01
CA PRO A 18 29.49 -22.12 11.91
C PRO A 18 30.40 -21.27 11.00
N PRO A 19 31.71 -21.14 11.30
CA PRO A 19 32.60 -20.33 10.49
C PRO A 19 32.61 -20.70 8.99
N CYS A 20 32.56 -21.98 8.65
CA CYS A 20 32.47 -22.43 7.26
C CYS A 20 31.20 -21.94 6.54
N VAL A 21 30.08 -21.84 7.25
CA VAL A 21 28.82 -21.31 6.71
C VAL A 21 28.92 -19.80 6.52
N GLY A 22 29.51 -19.10 7.49
CA GLY A 22 29.78 -17.67 7.37
C GLY A 22 30.68 -17.37 6.17
N ASP A 23 31.77 -18.12 6.00
CA ASP A 23 32.70 -17.94 4.88
C ASP A 23 32.01 -18.19 3.53
N HIS A 24 31.22 -19.26 3.42
CA HIS A 24 30.40 -19.55 2.24
C HIS A 24 29.47 -18.38 1.89
N LEU A 25 28.80 -17.78 2.89
CA LEU A 25 27.92 -16.63 2.66
C LEU A 25 28.69 -15.37 2.24
N VAL A 26 29.92 -15.18 2.71
CA VAL A 26 30.81 -14.12 2.21
C VAL A 26 31.20 -14.35 0.76
N GLU A 27 31.54 -15.57 0.39
CA GLU A 27 31.87 -15.92 -1.00
C GLU A 27 30.67 -15.68 -1.93
N VAL A 28 29.50 -16.20 -1.56
CA VAL A 28 28.24 -15.97 -2.30
C VAL A 28 27.91 -14.48 -2.42
N PHE A 29 28.22 -13.65 -1.41
CA PHE A 29 28.02 -12.20 -1.51
C PHE A 29 28.81 -11.62 -2.67
N PHE A 30 30.12 -11.88 -2.71
CA PHE A 30 31.00 -11.34 -3.74
C PHE A 30 30.68 -11.90 -5.12
N GLU A 31 30.22 -13.15 -5.22
CA GLU A 31 29.90 -13.78 -6.50
C GLU A 31 28.51 -13.41 -7.06
N LYS A 32 27.50 -13.24 -6.20
CA LYS A 32 26.10 -13.19 -6.63
C LYS A 32 25.35 -11.91 -6.25
N VAL A 33 25.86 -11.13 -5.30
CA VAL A 33 25.19 -9.92 -4.78
C VAL A 33 25.95 -8.66 -5.18
N GLN A 34 27.26 -8.61 -4.92
CA GLN A 34 28.12 -7.45 -5.18
C GLN A 34 28.10 -7.03 -6.65
N CYS A 35 27.95 -7.97 -7.59
CA CYS A 35 27.79 -7.67 -9.02
C CYS A 35 26.61 -6.72 -9.34
N SER A 36 25.61 -6.66 -8.45
CA SER A 36 24.44 -5.79 -8.57
C SER A 36 24.42 -4.60 -7.60
N LEU A 37 25.25 -4.66 -6.56
CA LEU A 37 25.42 -3.62 -5.54
C LEU A 37 26.90 -3.55 -5.13
N PRO A 38 27.77 -2.94 -5.98
CA PRO A 38 29.19 -2.89 -5.70
C PRO A 38 29.47 -1.97 -4.51
N LEU A 39 29.93 -2.55 -3.40
CA LEU A 39 30.00 -1.83 -2.11
C LEU A 39 31.31 -2.02 -1.34
N LEU A 40 31.92 -3.21 -1.38
CA LEU A 40 33.05 -3.58 -0.52
C LEU A 40 34.31 -3.93 -1.30
N HIS A 41 35.48 -3.48 -0.85
CA HIS A 41 36.73 -3.88 -1.48
C HIS A 41 37.10 -5.32 -1.09
N ARG A 42 36.90 -6.30 -1.99
CA ARG A 42 37.02 -7.73 -1.67
C ARG A 42 38.37 -8.12 -1.02
N PRO A 43 39.54 -7.71 -1.56
CA PRO A 43 40.82 -8.08 -0.96
C PRO A 43 40.98 -7.57 0.47
N THR A 44 40.67 -6.30 0.72
CA THR A 44 40.76 -5.69 2.07
C THR A 44 39.73 -6.31 3.02
N PHE A 45 38.51 -6.57 2.55
CA PHE A 45 37.46 -7.18 3.37
C PHE A 45 37.84 -8.58 3.85
N ILE A 46 38.35 -9.43 2.95
CA ILE A 46 38.77 -10.80 3.28
C ILE A 46 39.98 -10.75 4.24
N GLY A 47 41.00 -9.96 3.91
CA GLY A 47 42.21 -9.86 4.73
C GLY A 47 41.97 -9.34 6.15
N SER A 48 41.05 -8.39 6.32
CA SER A 48 40.77 -7.75 7.61
C SER A 48 39.76 -8.50 8.49
N ASN A 49 38.81 -9.25 7.91
CA ASN A 49 37.69 -9.83 8.68
C ASN A 49 37.67 -11.37 8.74
N LEU A 50 38.43 -12.10 7.91
CA LEU A 50 38.39 -13.57 7.88
C LEU A 50 39.61 -14.27 8.51
N SER A 51 40.55 -13.53 9.09
CA SER A 51 41.83 -14.06 9.62
C SER A 51 41.75 -14.70 11.02
N SER A 52 40.62 -14.60 11.73
CA SER A 52 40.45 -15.10 13.11
C SER A 52 39.53 -16.33 13.17
N GLU A 53 39.83 -17.27 14.08
CA GLU A 53 38.94 -18.43 14.36
C GLU A 53 37.61 -18.01 15.01
N ASN A 54 37.58 -16.86 15.70
CA ASN A 54 36.38 -16.30 16.34
C ASN A 54 35.72 -15.18 15.50
N ARG A 55 35.98 -15.14 14.19
CA ARG A 55 35.55 -14.06 13.27
C ARG A 55 34.05 -13.73 13.18
N TYR A 56 33.17 -14.53 13.80
CA TYR A 56 31.73 -14.26 13.88
C TYR A 56 31.21 -14.13 15.32
N LYS A 57 32.09 -14.16 16.33
CA LYS A 57 31.74 -14.02 17.75
C LYS A 57 32.27 -12.70 18.28
N GLN A 58 31.55 -12.09 19.22
CA GLN A 58 31.98 -10.86 19.92
C GLN A 58 32.38 -9.72 18.96
N LEU A 59 31.59 -9.51 17.90
CA LEU A 59 31.85 -8.46 16.92
C LEU A 59 31.56 -7.09 17.53
N ASN A 60 32.25 -6.06 17.04
CA ASN A 60 31.74 -4.72 17.26
C ASN A 60 30.42 -4.53 16.50
N PHE A 61 29.70 -3.48 16.89
CA PHE A 61 28.37 -3.21 16.39
C PHE A 61 28.32 -3.07 14.86
N GLU A 62 29.25 -2.32 14.27
CA GLU A 62 29.27 -2.04 12.85
C GLU A 62 29.59 -3.27 12.00
N THR A 63 30.53 -4.10 12.46
CA THR A 63 30.89 -5.36 11.82
C THR A 63 29.74 -6.36 11.93
N ALA A 64 29.06 -6.42 13.09
CA ALA A 64 27.86 -7.24 13.24
C ALA A 64 26.76 -6.82 12.27
N LEU A 65 26.52 -5.51 12.12
CA LEU A 65 25.52 -4.98 11.20
C LEU A 65 25.86 -5.32 9.75
N LEU A 66 27.13 -5.12 9.36
CA LEU A 66 27.62 -5.40 8.02
C LEU A 66 27.45 -6.88 7.64
N PHE A 67 27.92 -7.80 8.49
CA PHE A 67 27.80 -9.23 8.22
C PHE A 67 26.34 -9.69 8.19
N ASN A 68 25.47 -9.19 9.08
CA ASN A 68 24.04 -9.55 9.03
C ASN A 68 23.37 -9.02 7.75
N GLY A 69 23.70 -7.81 7.30
CA GLY A 69 23.23 -7.29 6.01
C GLY A 69 23.71 -8.13 4.82
N MET A 70 25.00 -8.50 4.84
CA MET A 70 25.62 -9.36 3.82
C MET A 70 24.94 -10.73 3.77
N PHE A 71 24.83 -11.41 4.90
CA PHE A 71 24.26 -12.75 5.01
C PHE A 71 22.77 -12.77 4.66
N ALA A 72 22.03 -11.70 4.96
CA ALA A 72 20.64 -11.57 4.56
C ALA A 72 20.46 -11.60 3.02
N LEU A 73 21.41 -11.03 2.27
CA LEU A 73 21.37 -11.04 0.81
C LEU A 73 21.94 -12.36 0.24
N SER A 74 23.08 -12.82 0.76
CA SER A 74 23.75 -14.03 0.28
C SER A 74 22.96 -15.31 0.48
N ALA A 75 22.25 -15.44 1.60
CA ALA A 75 21.47 -16.65 1.91
C ALA A 75 20.44 -16.98 0.81
N ARG A 76 20.01 -15.99 0.02
CA ARG A 76 19.11 -16.17 -1.12
C ARG A 76 19.72 -17.04 -2.22
N PHE A 77 21.03 -16.98 -2.40
CA PHE A 77 21.76 -17.64 -3.49
C PHE A 77 22.59 -18.84 -3.02
N SER A 78 22.54 -19.20 -1.74
CA SER A 78 23.24 -20.38 -1.23
C SER A 78 22.50 -21.66 -1.62
N ASP A 79 23.20 -22.57 -2.29
CA ASP A 79 22.68 -23.87 -2.72
C ASP A 79 22.74 -24.95 -1.63
N SER A 80 23.24 -24.63 -0.44
CA SER A 80 23.34 -25.58 0.66
C SER A 80 21.95 -25.90 1.22
N SER A 81 21.33 -26.97 0.71
CA SER A 81 20.01 -27.46 1.11
C SER A 81 19.92 -27.81 2.60
N ASP A 82 21.05 -28.20 3.20
CA ASP A 82 21.13 -28.64 4.59
C ASP A 82 21.10 -27.45 5.57
N LEU A 83 21.49 -26.26 5.11
CA LEU A 83 21.52 -25.04 5.91
C LEU A 83 20.22 -24.24 5.82
N TRP A 84 19.49 -24.34 4.70
CA TRP A 84 18.35 -23.46 4.42
C TRP A 84 17.09 -24.25 4.09
N ALA A 85 16.09 -24.17 4.98
CA ALA A 85 14.73 -24.60 4.68
C ALA A 85 13.92 -23.48 4.01
N GLY A 86 13.09 -23.83 3.03
CA GLY A 86 12.13 -22.91 2.38
C GLY A 86 12.63 -22.24 1.09
N ASP A 87 11.82 -21.30 0.60
CA ASP A 87 12.05 -20.61 -0.67
C ASP A 87 13.33 -19.74 -0.62
N PRO A 88 14.15 -19.70 -1.70
CA PRO A 88 15.39 -18.93 -1.75
C PRO A 88 15.23 -17.48 -1.29
N LYS A 89 14.17 -16.80 -1.73
CA LYS A 89 13.86 -15.40 -1.41
C LYS A 89 13.64 -15.11 0.09
N ASP A 90 13.44 -16.13 0.94
CA ASP A 90 13.13 -16.00 2.37
C ASP A 90 14.30 -16.34 3.31
N ARG A 91 15.34 -16.99 2.79
CA ARG A 91 16.43 -17.59 3.58
C ARG A 91 17.21 -16.58 4.43
N GLY A 92 17.27 -15.32 3.99
CA GLY A 92 17.99 -14.25 4.66
C GLY A 92 17.25 -13.51 5.79
N GLU A 93 15.97 -13.84 6.04
CA GLU A 93 15.11 -13.06 6.93
C GLU A 93 15.63 -12.98 8.37
N ILE A 94 16.27 -14.04 8.86
CA ILE A 94 16.83 -14.10 10.21
C ILE A 94 17.94 -13.05 10.38
N PHE A 95 18.86 -12.97 9.42
CA PHE A 95 19.93 -11.98 9.44
C PHE A 95 19.39 -10.55 9.24
N ALA A 96 18.41 -10.37 8.36
CA ALA A 96 17.77 -9.06 8.14
C ALA A 96 17.09 -8.52 9.41
N LYS A 97 16.39 -9.38 10.17
CA LYS A 97 15.80 -9.03 11.46
C LYS A 97 16.86 -8.58 12.46
N LYS A 98 17.99 -9.30 12.52
CA LYS A 98 19.11 -8.97 13.40
C LYS A 98 19.80 -7.67 13.00
N ALA A 99 20.05 -7.46 11.70
CA ALA A 99 20.55 -6.20 11.16
C ALA A 99 19.63 -5.02 11.49
N LYS A 100 18.30 -5.19 11.38
CA LYS A 100 17.33 -4.15 11.76
C LYS A 100 17.39 -3.82 13.26
N ALA A 101 17.48 -4.83 14.11
CA ALA A 101 17.61 -4.64 15.55
C ALA A 101 18.91 -3.93 15.92
N LEU A 102 20.01 -4.27 15.24
CA LEU A 102 21.26 -3.52 15.32
C LEU A 102 20.98 -2.07 14.90
N CYS A 103 20.64 -1.77 13.64
CA CYS A 103 20.42 -0.40 13.15
C CYS A 103 19.60 0.49 14.09
N ASN A 104 18.48 -0.01 14.61
CA ASN A 104 17.63 0.75 15.54
C ASN A 104 18.37 1.16 16.83
N ARG A 105 19.29 0.32 17.33
CA ARG A 105 20.17 0.66 18.46
C ARG A 105 21.26 1.65 18.08
N TYR A 106 21.86 1.51 16.88
CA TYR A 106 22.87 2.48 16.40
C TYR A 106 22.33 3.91 16.42
N LEU A 107 21.08 4.04 15.98
CA LEU A 107 20.39 5.33 15.85
C LEU A 107 19.72 5.79 17.15
N GLY A 108 19.62 4.93 18.16
CA GLY A 108 18.88 5.18 19.41
C GLY A 108 19.73 5.34 20.67
N ALA A 109 21.03 5.01 20.64
CA ALA A 109 21.95 5.26 21.77
C ALA A 109 22.37 6.74 21.82
N ASP A 110 22.76 7.23 23.01
CA ASP A 110 23.06 8.65 23.31
C ASP A 110 23.76 9.41 22.16
N CYS A 111 23.16 10.55 21.85
CA CYS A 111 22.97 11.11 20.53
C CYS A 111 24.10 12.04 20.03
N ASP A 112 25.35 11.58 20.00
CA ASP A 112 26.47 12.38 19.42
C ASP A 112 27.51 11.56 18.63
N ARG A 113 27.22 10.30 18.29
CA ARG A 113 28.17 9.47 17.53
C ARG A 113 28.06 9.74 16.02
N GLU A 114 29.14 10.22 15.42
CA GLU A 114 29.24 10.31 13.96
C GLU A 114 29.14 8.92 13.31
N PRO A 115 28.41 8.77 12.19
CA PRO A 115 28.31 7.51 11.48
C PRO A 115 29.66 7.08 10.91
N THR A 116 30.00 5.80 10.99
CA THR A 116 31.19 5.26 10.30
C THR A 116 30.83 4.70 8.92
N LEU A 117 31.81 4.61 8.01
CA LEU A 117 31.59 3.97 6.70
C LEU A 117 31.04 2.54 6.85
N ARG A 118 31.56 1.78 7.82
CA ARG A 118 31.15 0.39 8.05
C ARG A 118 29.68 0.30 8.51
N ALA A 119 29.25 1.19 9.40
CA ALA A 119 27.84 1.30 9.79
C ALA A 119 26.95 1.68 8.60
N LEU A 120 27.40 2.61 7.75
CA LEU A 120 26.69 3.02 6.53
C LEU A 120 26.58 1.86 5.54
N GLN A 121 27.66 1.13 5.27
CA GLN A 121 27.66 -0.05 4.39
C GLN A 121 26.67 -1.11 4.90
N GLY A 122 26.69 -1.41 6.21
CA GLY A 122 25.72 -2.32 6.81
C GLY A 122 24.27 -1.83 6.68
N ARG A 123 24.02 -0.52 6.83
CA ARG A 123 22.70 0.09 6.62
C ARG A 123 22.26 0.01 5.16
N ILE A 124 23.16 0.26 4.20
CA ILE A 124 22.91 0.12 2.75
C ILE A 124 22.46 -1.29 2.42
N LEU A 125 23.17 -2.33 2.91
CA LEU A 125 22.81 -3.72 2.67
C LEU A 125 21.42 -4.07 3.23
N LEU A 126 21.10 -3.60 4.44
CA LEU A 126 19.77 -3.79 5.03
C LEU A 126 18.68 -3.07 4.21
N THR A 127 18.92 -1.82 3.82
CA THR A 127 17.96 -1.05 3.00
C THR A 127 17.73 -1.72 1.65
N TYR A 128 18.80 -2.22 1.02
CA TYR A 128 18.71 -2.97 -0.23
C TYR A 128 17.90 -4.26 -0.06
N TYR A 129 18.15 -5.03 0.99
CA TYR A 129 17.33 -6.21 1.32
C TYR A 129 15.85 -5.85 1.49
N GLN A 130 15.54 -4.74 2.17
CA GLN A 130 14.17 -4.28 2.39
C GLN A 130 13.50 -3.88 1.07
N LEU A 131 14.15 -3.06 0.25
CA LEU A 131 13.64 -2.62 -1.05
C LEU A 131 13.41 -3.79 -2.02
N THR A 132 14.28 -4.79 -1.99
CA THR A 132 14.21 -5.97 -2.87
C THR A 132 13.31 -7.09 -2.32
N SER A 133 12.84 -6.94 -1.08
CA SER A 133 11.85 -7.84 -0.48
C SER A 133 10.43 -7.31 -0.61
N GLU A 134 10.20 -6.10 -0.08
CA GLU A 134 8.89 -5.45 -0.15
C GLU A 134 9.09 -3.93 -0.08
N PRO A 135 9.04 -3.22 -1.22
CA PRO A 135 9.04 -1.78 -1.22
C PRO A 135 7.88 -1.25 -0.39
N CYS A 136 8.20 -0.58 0.70
CA CYS A 136 7.23 -0.02 1.63
C CYS A 136 7.75 1.31 2.19
N PHE A 137 6.91 2.00 2.95
CA PHE A 137 7.30 3.25 3.59
C PHE A 137 8.57 3.12 4.45
N GLN A 138 8.74 1.98 5.13
CA GLN A 138 9.93 1.69 5.96
C GLN A 138 11.22 1.61 5.15
N SER A 139 11.18 1.04 3.94
CA SER A 139 12.37 0.99 3.08
C SER A 139 12.74 2.37 2.50
N TRP A 140 11.74 3.24 2.28
CA TRP A 140 11.99 4.64 1.89
C TRP A 140 12.61 5.44 3.04
N LEU A 141 12.11 5.29 4.27
CA LEU A 141 12.73 5.89 5.47
C LEU A 141 14.18 5.43 5.63
N GLY A 142 14.44 4.14 5.45
CA GLY A 142 15.80 3.59 5.51
C GLY A 142 16.74 4.11 4.44
N THR A 143 16.21 4.47 3.27
CA THR A 143 16.98 5.14 2.22
C THR A 143 17.35 6.57 2.65
N GLY A 144 16.40 7.31 3.25
CA GLY A 144 16.67 8.63 3.82
C GLY A 144 17.69 8.60 4.97
N GLU A 145 17.70 7.55 5.79
CA GLU A 145 18.73 7.34 6.81
C GLU A 145 20.12 7.14 6.18
N CYS A 146 20.24 6.31 5.14
CA CYS A 146 21.49 6.17 4.41
C CYS A 146 21.98 7.51 3.85
N CYS A 147 21.09 8.31 3.25
CA CYS A 147 21.46 9.63 2.72
C CYS A 147 21.98 10.56 3.81
N ARG A 148 21.30 10.65 4.96
CA ARG A 148 21.76 11.48 6.08
C ARG A 148 23.11 11.03 6.62
N MET A 149 23.31 9.72 6.79
CA MET A 149 24.61 9.18 7.22
C MET A 149 25.73 9.51 6.21
N ALA A 150 25.46 9.41 4.91
CA ALA A 150 26.41 9.75 3.86
C ALA A 150 26.75 11.25 3.82
N TYR A 151 25.75 12.12 4.06
CA TYR A 151 25.98 13.55 4.19
C TYR A 151 26.82 13.89 5.43
N SER A 152 26.56 13.24 6.57
CA SER A 152 27.38 13.39 7.79
C SER A 152 28.83 12.93 7.58
N LEU A 153 29.04 11.91 6.73
CA LEU A 153 30.37 11.44 6.32
C LEU A 153 31.02 12.28 5.20
N TYR A 154 30.37 13.37 4.77
CA TYR A 154 30.81 14.22 3.66
C TYR A 154 31.03 13.47 2.34
N LEU A 155 30.33 12.33 2.13
CA LEU A 155 30.54 11.50 0.94
C LEU A 155 30.19 12.23 -0.36
N HIS A 156 29.24 13.16 -0.31
CA HIS A 156 28.87 14.02 -1.44
C HIS A 156 30.00 14.96 -1.93
N GLN A 157 31.05 15.19 -1.14
CA GLN A 157 32.16 16.11 -1.46
C GLN A 157 33.52 15.42 -1.47
N ILE A 158 33.57 14.08 -1.54
CA ILE A 158 34.81 13.28 -1.49
C ILE A 158 35.89 13.85 -2.42
N ASP A 159 35.49 14.28 -3.62
CA ASP A 159 36.41 14.72 -4.66
C ASP A 159 36.39 16.25 -4.89
N ARG A 160 35.81 17.06 -3.99
CA ARG A 160 35.73 18.52 -4.14
C ARG A 160 37.10 19.20 -4.06
N ASP A 161 37.91 18.86 -3.07
CA ASP A 161 39.27 19.40 -2.86
C ASP A 161 40.33 18.29 -3.00
N THR A 162 40.90 18.17 -4.19
CA THR A 162 41.98 17.19 -4.46
C THR A 162 43.30 17.52 -3.76
N THR A 163 43.45 18.73 -3.21
CA THR A 163 44.65 19.19 -2.49
C THR A 163 44.74 18.62 -1.07
N ILE A 164 43.61 18.48 -0.35
CA ILE A 164 43.56 17.94 1.03
C ILE A 164 43.80 16.42 1.04
N SER A 165 43.44 15.74 -0.05
CA SER A 165 43.61 14.28 -0.20
C SER A 165 45.08 13.85 -0.31
N ALA A 166 45.97 14.76 -0.74
CA ALA A 166 47.40 14.49 -0.91
C ALA A 166 48.19 14.55 0.41
N GLU A 167 47.60 15.06 1.50
CA GLU A 167 48.26 15.23 2.80
C GLU A 167 48.02 14.06 3.78
N LYS A 168 47.22 13.06 3.41
CA LYS A 168 47.07 11.84 4.22
C LYS A 168 48.37 11.02 4.18
N SER A 169 49.13 11.08 5.26
CA SER A 169 50.31 10.25 5.51
C SER A 169 49.98 8.76 5.36
N GLY A 170 50.39 8.14 4.24
CA GLY A 170 50.09 6.75 3.92
C GLY A 170 50.49 6.35 2.49
N ASP A 171 50.27 5.07 2.15
CA ASP A 171 50.46 4.55 0.78
C ASP A 171 49.43 5.19 -0.17
N PRO A 172 49.87 5.92 -1.22
CA PRO A 172 48.98 6.56 -2.19
C PRO A 172 48.01 5.58 -2.88
N VAL A 173 48.43 4.34 -3.10
CA VAL A 173 47.58 3.32 -3.74
C VAL A 173 46.46 2.89 -2.79
N GLN A 174 46.79 2.61 -1.53
CA GLN A 174 45.79 2.24 -0.53
C GLN A 174 44.81 3.40 -0.27
N ASN A 175 45.30 4.63 -0.20
CA ASN A 175 44.46 5.82 -0.09
C ASN A 175 43.47 5.92 -1.25
N TRP A 176 43.91 5.63 -2.49
CA TRP A 176 43.02 5.62 -3.64
C TRP A 176 41.96 4.51 -3.56
N VAL A 177 42.35 3.30 -3.13
CA VAL A 177 41.42 2.16 -2.93
C VAL A 177 40.34 2.50 -1.89
N ASP A 178 40.74 3.10 -0.77
CA ASP A 178 39.83 3.49 0.31
C ASP A 178 38.86 4.60 -0.13
N GLN A 179 39.34 5.55 -0.94
CA GLN A 179 38.49 6.59 -1.54
C GLN A 179 37.48 6.00 -2.53
N GLU A 180 37.90 5.02 -3.34
CA GLU A 180 37.00 4.33 -4.26
C GLU A 180 35.90 3.56 -3.52
N GLU A 181 36.19 2.99 -2.34
CA GLU A 181 35.17 2.37 -1.48
C GLU A 181 34.14 3.38 -0.95
N LEU A 182 34.58 4.59 -0.56
CA LEU A 182 33.70 5.69 -0.18
C LEU A 182 32.80 6.14 -1.34
N ARG A 183 33.35 6.26 -2.56
CA ARG A 183 32.59 6.60 -3.78
C ARG A 183 31.52 5.54 -4.05
N ARG A 184 31.85 4.25 -3.91
CA ARG A 184 30.90 3.15 -4.13
C ARG A 184 29.75 3.15 -3.13
N ALA A 185 30.01 3.48 -1.87
CA ALA A 185 28.94 3.71 -0.89
C ALA A 185 28.01 4.86 -1.31
N TRP A 186 28.55 5.98 -1.79
CA TRP A 186 27.74 7.10 -2.32
C TRP A 186 26.88 6.66 -3.51
N TRP A 187 27.46 5.99 -4.50
CA TRP A 187 26.75 5.54 -5.70
C TRP A 187 25.73 4.44 -5.43
N ALA A 188 25.96 3.58 -4.44
CA ALA A 188 24.96 2.63 -3.97
C ALA A 188 23.73 3.38 -3.45
N ILE A 189 23.91 4.39 -2.59
CA ILE A 189 22.80 5.20 -2.05
C ILE A 189 22.10 5.98 -3.16
N PHE A 190 22.84 6.51 -4.14
CA PHE A 190 22.27 7.16 -5.32
C PHE A 190 21.27 6.27 -6.06
N GLN A 191 21.58 4.97 -6.21
CA GLN A 191 20.66 4.00 -6.80
C GLN A 191 19.45 3.72 -5.90
N LEU A 192 19.65 3.52 -4.59
CA LEU A 192 18.57 3.26 -3.64
C LEU A 192 17.58 4.43 -3.60
N ASP A 193 18.08 5.66 -3.51
CA ASP A 193 17.29 6.89 -3.50
C ASP A 193 16.54 7.08 -4.82
N GLY A 194 17.19 6.79 -5.95
CA GLY A 194 16.56 6.83 -7.26
C GLY A 194 15.37 5.88 -7.33
N PHE A 195 15.57 4.62 -6.96
CA PHE A 195 14.53 3.60 -6.99
C PHE A 195 13.40 3.87 -6.00
N ALA A 196 13.71 4.12 -4.73
CA ALA A 196 12.72 4.29 -3.68
C ALA A 196 11.82 5.51 -3.93
N SER A 197 12.41 6.60 -4.43
CA SER A 197 11.69 7.85 -4.72
C SER A 197 10.80 7.73 -5.96
N VAL A 198 11.29 7.10 -7.04
CA VAL A 198 10.49 6.85 -8.25
C VAL A 198 9.30 5.95 -7.96
N ILE A 199 9.48 4.86 -7.21
CA ILE A 199 8.39 3.93 -6.90
C ILE A 199 7.37 4.53 -5.94
N ALA A 200 7.82 5.31 -4.96
CA ALA A 200 6.94 5.95 -4.00
C ALA A 200 6.28 7.23 -4.55
N PHE A 201 6.67 7.70 -5.75
CA PHE A 201 6.32 9.03 -6.26
C PHE A 201 6.59 10.10 -5.19
N ARG A 202 7.86 10.22 -4.82
CA ARG A 202 8.36 11.16 -3.82
C ARG A 202 9.58 11.90 -4.34
N PRO A 203 9.87 13.09 -3.80
CA PRO A 203 11.12 13.77 -4.08
C PRO A 203 12.34 12.93 -3.67
N PHE A 204 13.41 13.09 -4.44
CA PHE A 204 14.70 12.50 -4.14
C PHE A 204 15.34 13.12 -2.89
N ASN A 205 16.03 12.31 -2.08
CA ASN A 205 16.78 12.78 -0.92
C ASN A 205 18.13 13.39 -1.32
N ILE A 206 18.75 12.90 -2.41
CA ILE A 206 20.04 13.41 -2.89
C ILE A 206 19.83 14.63 -3.77
N ASP A 207 20.46 15.74 -3.39
CA ASP A 207 20.65 16.90 -4.26
C ASP A 207 21.74 16.62 -5.29
N GLN A 208 21.34 16.48 -6.55
CA GLN A 208 22.23 16.16 -7.66
C GLN A 208 23.10 17.33 -8.12
N GLN A 209 22.74 18.57 -7.78
CA GLN A 209 23.53 19.74 -8.15
C GLN A 209 24.69 19.98 -7.19
N ASN A 210 24.60 19.43 -5.98
CA ASN A 210 25.57 19.61 -4.91
C ASN A 210 26.27 18.28 -4.58
N MET A 211 26.94 17.70 -5.58
CA MET A 211 27.81 16.53 -5.40
C MET A 211 29.06 16.61 -6.28
N ASP A 212 30.19 16.28 -5.68
CA ASP A 212 31.52 16.23 -6.27
C ASP A 212 32.12 14.85 -6.01
N VAL A 213 31.65 13.86 -6.77
CA VAL A 213 32.04 12.45 -6.62
C VAL A 213 32.35 11.86 -7.99
N PHE A 214 33.53 11.28 -8.17
CA PHE A 214 33.88 10.57 -9.40
C PHE A 214 33.00 9.34 -9.58
N LEU A 215 32.63 9.04 -10.83
CA LEU A 215 31.99 7.79 -11.21
C LEU A 215 32.91 6.62 -10.85
N PRO A 216 32.35 5.49 -10.38
CA PRO A 216 33.16 4.36 -9.95
C PRO A 216 33.89 3.75 -11.14
N VAL A 217 35.13 3.32 -10.92
CA VAL A 217 35.92 2.60 -11.94
C VAL A 217 35.60 1.10 -11.91
N SER A 218 36.15 0.33 -12.85
CA SER A 218 35.92 -1.11 -12.90
C SER A 218 36.37 -1.84 -11.64
N ASP A 219 35.66 -2.92 -11.29
CA ASP A 219 36.02 -3.80 -10.17
C ASP A 219 37.45 -4.32 -10.30
N ASP A 220 37.91 -4.63 -11.51
CA ASP A 220 39.29 -5.06 -11.79
C ASP A 220 40.32 -4.00 -11.43
N ALA A 221 40.10 -2.73 -11.80
CA ALA A 221 41.00 -1.63 -11.46
C ALA A 221 41.02 -1.39 -9.95
N TRP A 222 39.84 -1.39 -9.33
CA TRP A 222 39.70 -1.20 -7.89
C TRP A 222 40.38 -2.32 -7.09
N PHE A 223 40.06 -3.59 -7.37
CA PHE A 223 40.59 -4.75 -6.66
C PHE A 223 42.09 -4.98 -6.86
N SER A 224 42.64 -4.54 -8.00
CA SER A 224 44.09 -4.61 -8.25
C SER A 224 44.86 -3.41 -7.69
N GLY A 225 44.18 -2.42 -7.09
CA GLY A 225 44.82 -1.20 -6.62
C GLY A 225 45.46 -0.41 -7.76
N ARG A 226 44.83 -0.38 -8.94
CA ARG A 226 45.31 0.35 -10.11
C ARG A 226 44.53 1.67 -10.25
N PRO A 227 45.11 2.82 -9.88
CA PRO A 227 44.45 4.10 -10.06
C PRO A 227 44.11 4.33 -11.54
N THR A 228 42.83 4.58 -11.81
CA THR A 228 42.31 4.85 -13.15
C THR A 228 41.59 6.20 -13.13
N ALA A 229 41.81 7.02 -14.15
CA ALA A 229 41.15 8.30 -14.28
C ALA A 229 39.64 8.12 -14.52
N SER A 230 38.81 8.90 -13.82
CA SER A 230 37.35 8.88 -13.93
C SER A 230 36.78 10.29 -14.04
N ALA A 231 35.47 10.41 -14.28
CA ALA A 231 34.78 11.67 -14.46
C ALA A 231 33.65 11.86 -13.43
N LYS A 232 33.30 13.11 -13.14
CA LYS A 232 32.16 13.48 -12.31
C LYS A 232 30.93 13.74 -13.20
N LEU A 233 29.72 13.68 -12.63
CA LEU A 233 28.54 14.19 -13.32
C LEU A 233 28.67 15.72 -13.50
N SER A 234 28.10 16.25 -14.58
CA SER A 234 28.23 17.66 -14.90
C SER A 234 27.31 18.52 -14.03
N SER A 235 27.86 19.57 -13.43
CA SER A 235 27.09 20.59 -12.70
C SER A 235 26.16 21.41 -13.60
N LYS A 236 26.37 21.37 -14.93
CA LYS A 236 25.52 22.04 -15.93
C LYS A 236 24.27 21.24 -16.31
N GLY A 237 24.01 20.12 -15.64
CA GLY A 237 22.77 19.35 -15.80
C GLY A 237 22.76 18.35 -16.96
N PRO A 238 21.56 17.91 -17.41
CA PRO A 238 21.40 16.86 -18.42
C PRO A 238 22.06 17.18 -19.77
N SER A 239 22.11 18.45 -20.17
CA SER A 239 22.66 18.93 -21.45
C SER A 239 24.13 18.55 -21.70
N SER A 240 24.87 18.22 -20.65
CA SER A 240 26.30 17.91 -20.72
C SER A 240 26.72 16.67 -19.93
N THR A 241 25.86 16.12 -19.07
CA THR A 241 26.19 14.94 -18.26
C THR A 241 26.38 13.68 -19.11
N TRP A 242 25.71 13.57 -20.25
CA TRP A 242 25.79 12.42 -21.15
C TRP A 242 27.18 12.18 -21.76
N ARG A 243 28.06 13.20 -21.79
CA ARG A 243 29.42 13.12 -22.35
C ARG A 243 30.54 13.02 -21.32
N CYS A 244 30.22 12.90 -20.02
CA CYS A 244 31.25 12.96 -18.97
C CYS A 244 32.36 11.90 -19.11
N LEU A 245 32.05 10.72 -19.65
CA LEU A 245 33.03 9.66 -19.89
C LEU A 245 33.64 9.68 -21.29
N GLU A 246 33.29 10.65 -22.15
CA GLU A 246 33.88 10.74 -23.49
C GLU A 246 35.39 11.00 -23.39
N GLY A 247 36.20 10.11 -23.98
CA GLY A 247 37.66 10.18 -23.89
C GLY A 247 38.26 9.89 -22.50
N CYS A 248 37.44 9.47 -21.53
CA CYS A 248 37.90 9.08 -20.20
C CYS A 248 38.48 7.65 -20.21
N GLU A 249 39.50 7.38 -19.38
CA GLU A 249 40.04 6.03 -19.20
C GLU A 249 38.96 5.08 -18.64
N ASN A 250 38.12 5.57 -17.73
CA ASN A 250 36.98 4.82 -17.22
C ASN A 250 35.88 4.66 -18.29
N GLN A 251 35.64 3.43 -18.73
CA GLN A 251 34.54 3.04 -19.62
C GLN A 251 33.67 1.94 -19.03
N ASP A 252 33.69 1.79 -17.70
CA ASP A 252 33.02 0.70 -17.01
C ASP A 252 31.49 0.72 -17.24
N PRO A 253 30.86 -0.43 -17.52
CA PRO A 253 29.42 -0.49 -17.74
C PRO A 253 28.56 0.07 -16.59
N TYR A 254 29.01 -0.05 -15.34
CA TYR A 254 28.32 0.47 -14.17
C TYR A 254 28.40 2.01 -14.11
N ALA A 255 29.52 2.61 -14.51
CA ALA A 255 29.66 4.07 -14.60
C ALA A 255 28.67 4.67 -15.62
N TRP A 256 28.57 4.05 -16.80
CA TRP A 256 27.59 4.42 -17.83
C TRP A 256 26.15 4.21 -17.37
N TYR A 257 25.88 3.15 -16.63
CA TYR A 257 24.57 2.91 -15.99
C TYR A 257 24.20 4.05 -15.03
N LEU A 258 25.14 4.55 -14.23
CA LEU A 258 24.88 5.66 -13.29
C LEU A 258 24.59 6.98 -14.00
N ILE A 259 25.24 7.25 -15.14
CA ILE A 259 24.88 8.40 -16.01
C ILE A 259 23.45 8.24 -16.53
N CYS A 260 23.08 7.04 -16.98
CA CYS A 260 21.71 6.77 -17.42
C CYS A 260 20.70 6.92 -16.28
N ALA A 261 21.01 6.41 -15.08
CA ALA A 261 20.18 6.56 -13.89
C ALA A 261 20.01 8.04 -13.50
N TYR A 262 21.04 8.88 -13.66
CA TYR A 262 20.91 10.33 -13.51
C TYR A 262 19.92 10.92 -14.52
N LEU A 263 20.00 10.55 -15.80
CA LEU A 263 19.09 11.05 -16.84
C LEU A 263 17.64 10.58 -16.60
N VAL A 264 17.44 9.35 -16.09
CA VAL A 264 16.12 8.88 -15.65
C VAL A 264 15.59 9.73 -14.51
N ARG A 265 16.42 10.08 -13.52
CA ARG A 265 16.02 10.97 -12.42
C ARG A 265 15.66 12.37 -12.92
N ALA A 266 16.40 12.91 -13.89
CA ALA A 266 16.07 14.17 -14.54
C ALA A 266 14.71 14.09 -15.27
N ALA A 267 14.49 13.03 -16.05
CA ALA A 267 13.21 12.78 -16.73
C ALA A 267 12.04 12.63 -15.75
N PHE A 268 12.26 11.93 -14.64
CA PHE A 268 11.25 11.79 -13.60
C PHE A 268 10.95 13.12 -12.90
N LYS A 269 11.98 13.94 -12.63
CA LYS A 269 11.81 15.27 -12.04
C LYS A 269 10.96 16.16 -12.93
N GLU A 270 11.25 16.18 -14.24
CA GLU A 270 10.42 16.88 -15.22
C GLU A 270 9.01 16.32 -15.26
N PHE A 271 8.87 14.99 -15.24
CA PHE A 271 7.56 14.33 -15.20
C PHE A 271 6.75 14.67 -13.94
N GLU A 272 7.37 14.90 -12.78
CA GLU A 272 6.68 15.22 -11.53
C GLU A 272 6.23 16.70 -11.46
N LYS A 273 6.88 17.61 -12.19
CA LYS A 273 6.52 19.04 -12.18
C LYS A 273 5.04 19.26 -12.51
N LYS A 274 4.43 20.28 -11.89
CA LYS A 274 3.05 20.71 -12.18
C LYS A 274 2.95 21.50 -13.49
N GLU A 275 3.97 22.31 -13.76
CA GLU A 275 4.13 23.10 -14.96
C GLU A 275 5.45 22.71 -15.63
N HIS A 276 5.41 22.51 -16.94
CA HIS A 276 6.55 22.04 -17.72
C HIS A 276 7.07 23.19 -18.59
N LEU A 277 8.38 23.25 -18.77
CA LEU A 277 9.00 24.10 -19.77
C LEU A 277 9.35 23.18 -20.95
N THR A 278 8.69 23.37 -22.09
CA THR A 278 8.93 22.54 -23.28
C THR A 278 10.41 22.50 -23.67
N GLU A 279 11.14 23.61 -23.49
CA GLU A 279 12.59 23.70 -23.71
C GLU A 279 13.40 22.71 -22.84
N ASP A 280 13.05 22.53 -21.56
CA ASP A 280 13.74 21.60 -20.66
C ASP A 280 13.56 20.14 -21.12
N LEU A 281 12.35 19.81 -21.60
CA LEU A 281 12.03 18.48 -22.13
C LEU A 281 12.75 18.21 -23.47
N GLU A 282 12.84 19.19 -24.35
CA GLU A 282 13.59 19.11 -25.61
C GLU A 282 15.10 18.95 -25.37
N ILE A 283 15.66 19.69 -24.40
CA ILE A 283 17.04 19.54 -23.95
C ILE A 283 17.27 18.13 -23.44
N LEU A 284 16.35 17.60 -22.62
CA LEU A 284 16.48 16.26 -22.06
C LEU A 284 16.33 15.17 -23.14
N GLN A 285 15.40 15.33 -24.08
CA GLN A 285 15.23 14.42 -25.21
C GLN A 285 16.50 14.36 -26.07
N SER A 286 17.06 15.53 -26.38
CA SER A 286 18.33 15.66 -27.12
C SER A 286 19.49 15.04 -26.35
N ALA A 287 19.58 15.30 -25.04
CA ALA A 287 20.61 14.71 -24.18
C ALA A 287 20.53 13.18 -24.14
N LEU A 288 19.33 12.59 -24.09
CA LEU A 288 19.13 11.15 -24.13
C LEU A 288 19.53 10.54 -25.50
N GLN A 289 19.28 11.26 -26.60
CA GLN A 289 19.73 10.83 -27.93
C GLN A 289 21.26 10.92 -28.07
N CYS A 290 21.86 12.02 -27.62
CA CYS A 290 23.31 12.17 -27.55
C CYS A 290 23.93 11.07 -26.67
N PHE A 291 23.34 10.78 -25.51
CA PHE A 291 23.76 9.66 -24.66
C PHE A 291 23.73 8.33 -25.42
N ALA A 292 22.63 8.02 -26.09
CA ALA A 292 22.49 6.79 -26.86
C ALA A 292 23.54 6.65 -27.97
N LEU A 293 23.91 7.75 -28.63
CA LEU A 293 24.94 7.79 -29.67
C LEU A 293 26.37 7.73 -29.09
N ASN A 294 26.57 8.23 -27.88
CA ASN A 294 27.85 8.24 -27.18
C ASN A 294 28.15 6.92 -26.47
N LEU A 295 27.17 6.04 -26.32
CA LEU A 295 27.37 4.73 -25.71
C LEU A 295 28.41 3.90 -26.50
N PRO A 296 29.41 3.31 -25.82
CA PRO A 296 30.40 2.47 -26.48
C PRO A 296 29.79 1.26 -27.21
N ASP A 297 30.51 0.70 -28.18
CA ASP A 297 30.05 -0.44 -29.01
C ASP A 297 29.57 -1.66 -28.19
N GLN A 298 30.12 -1.86 -27.00
CA GLN A 298 29.72 -2.94 -26.08
C GLN A 298 28.27 -2.84 -25.61
N PHE A 299 27.65 -1.65 -25.66
CA PHE A 299 26.26 -1.42 -25.29
C PHE A 299 25.26 -1.78 -26.39
N ARG A 300 25.73 -2.00 -27.62
CA ARG A 300 24.86 -2.40 -28.74
C ARG A 300 24.29 -3.79 -28.48
N LEU A 301 22.96 -3.89 -28.49
CA LEU A 301 22.19 -5.12 -28.29
C LEU A 301 22.28 -6.05 -29.51
N SER A 302 23.41 -6.76 -29.64
CA SER A 302 23.64 -7.77 -30.68
C SER A 302 23.89 -9.15 -30.07
N ALA A 303 23.62 -10.21 -30.83
CA ALA A 303 23.91 -11.58 -30.39
C ALA A 303 25.42 -11.83 -30.18
N ALA A 304 26.29 -11.03 -30.80
CA ALA A 304 27.73 -11.10 -30.57
C ALA A 304 28.11 -10.50 -29.21
N ASN A 305 27.54 -9.33 -28.88
CA ASN A 305 27.85 -8.62 -27.64
C ASN A 305 27.18 -9.24 -26.41
N MET A 306 26.00 -9.86 -26.57
CA MET A 306 25.16 -10.39 -25.48
C MET A 306 25.40 -11.88 -25.22
N ARG A 307 26.66 -12.33 -25.29
CA ARG A 307 27.06 -13.68 -24.86
C ARG A 307 27.50 -13.65 -23.40
N PHE A 308 26.67 -14.22 -22.54
CA PHE A 308 26.93 -14.30 -21.10
C PHE A 308 27.77 -15.51 -20.74
N ASN A 309 28.65 -15.35 -19.76
CA ASN A 309 29.38 -16.40 -19.05
C ASN A 309 29.70 -15.94 -17.63
N ASP A 310 30.28 -16.84 -16.82
CA ASP A 310 30.57 -16.58 -15.41
C ASP A 310 31.57 -15.43 -15.16
N ASN A 311 32.37 -15.06 -16.16
CA ASN A 311 33.37 -14.00 -16.03
C ASN A 311 32.86 -12.62 -16.47
N ASN A 312 31.80 -12.55 -17.30
CA ASN A 312 31.35 -11.29 -17.90
C ASN A 312 29.90 -10.93 -17.58
N PHE A 313 29.14 -11.80 -16.89
CA PHE A 313 27.71 -11.58 -16.71
C PHE A 313 27.37 -10.27 -16.00
N ALA A 314 28.21 -9.83 -15.04
CA ALA A 314 28.00 -8.59 -14.30
C ALA A 314 28.04 -7.37 -15.23
N GLU A 315 29.06 -7.26 -16.07
CA GLU A 315 29.18 -6.23 -17.09
C GLU A 315 28.01 -6.24 -18.07
N LYS A 316 27.63 -7.43 -18.56
CA LYS A 316 26.51 -7.60 -19.50
C LYS A 316 25.17 -7.25 -18.86
N ASN A 317 24.98 -7.56 -17.57
CA ASN A 317 23.81 -7.14 -16.82
C ASN A 317 23.71 -5.61 -16.75
N TRP A 318 24.81 -4.90 -16.47
CA TRP A 318 24.81 -3.43 -16.53
C TRP A 318 24.49 -2.89 -17.93
N VAL A 319 24.99 -3.51 -18.99
CA VAL A 319 24.63 -3.14 -20.37
C VAL A 319 23.13 -3.29 -20.64
N ILE A 320 22.52 -4.42 -20.24
CA ILE A 320 21.08 -4.64 -20.38
C ILE A 320 20.29 -3.63 -19.54
N CYS A 321 20.67 -3.44 -18.28
CA CYS A 321 20.04 -2.48 -17.37
C CYS A 321 20.09 -1.05 -17.93
N THR A 322 21.23 -0.60 -18.45
CA THR A 322 21.40 0.71 -19.09
C THR A 322 20.47 0.87 -20.29
N ASN A 323 20.38 -0.14 -21.16
CA ASN A 323 19.43 -0.11 -22.28
C ASN A 323 17.99 -0.01 -21.79
N ILE A 324 17.58 -0.78 -20.79
CA ILE A 324 16.22 -0.73 -20.22
C ILE A 324 15.92 0.64 -19.59
N LEU A 325 16.87 1.21 -18.83
CA LEU A 325 16.73 2.52 -18.21
C LEU A 325 16.69 3.65 -19.24
N LEU A 326 17.51 3.58 -20.29
CA LEU A 326 17.49 4.55 -21.39
C LEU A 326 16.12 4.61 -22.04
N GLN A 327 15.52 3.46 -22.36
CA GLN A 327 14.16 3.41 -22.88
C GLN A 327 13.13 3.91 -21.86
N THR A 328 13.39 3.73 -20.56
CA THR A 328 12.52 4.26 -19.50
C THR A 328 12.54 5.78 -19.44
N ALA A 329 13.71 6.40 -19.54
CA ALA A 329 13.83 7.86 -19.61
C ALA A 329 13.14 8.41 -20.87
N GLN A 330 13.34 7.78 -22.03
CA GLN A 330 12.68 8.18 -23.29
C GLN A 330 11.15 8.13 -23.17
N ILE A 331 10.61 7.04 -22.60
CA ILE A 331 9.16 6.90 -22.36
C ILE A 331 8.65 7.97 -21.39
N LEU A 332 9.39 8.30 -20.33
CA LEU A 332 9.00 9.37 -19.39
C LEU A 332 8.95 10.74 -20.07
N VAL A 333 9.93 11.07 -20.91
CA VAL A 333 9.96 12.35 -21.66
C VAL A 333 8.81 12.43 -22.66
N VAL A 334 8.60 11.39 -23.47
CA VAL A 334 7.48 11.33 -24.43
C VAL A 334 6.13 11.42 -23.72
N LEU A 335 5.97 10.72 -22.60
CA LEU A 335 4.76 10.80 -21.79
C LEU A 335 4.53 12.24 -21.28
N THR A 336 5.58 12.92 -20.82
CA THR A 336 5.48 14.30 -20.32
C THR A 336 5.08 15.26 -21.44
N LEU A 337 5.77 15.21 -22.59
CA LEU A 337 5.45 16.02 -23.77
C LEU A 337 4.03 15.80 -24.27
N LYS A 338 3.53 14.55 -24.24
CA LYS A 338 2.16 14.24 -24.65
C LYS A 338 1.13 14.82 -23.67
N LEU A 339 1.38 14.70 -22.37
CA LEU A 339 0.51 15.29 -21.33
C LEU A 339 0.46 16.81 -21.45
N GLU A 340 1.58 17.45 -21.75
CA GLU A 340 1.69 18.90 -21.96
C GLU A 340 0.92 19.36 -23.22
N ASN A 341 1.11 18.67 -24.35
CA ASN A 341 0.37 18.93 -25.58
C ASN A 341 -1.15 18.75 -25.42
N LEU A 342 -1.58 17.74 -24.66
CA LEU A 342 -2.98 17.54 -24.32
C LEU A 342 -3.52 18.69 -23.46
N SER A 343 -2.74 19.19 -22.50
CA SER A 343 -3.13 20.31 -21.66
C SER A 343 -3.21 21.66 -22.38
N THR A 344 -2.36 21.88 -23.40
CA THR A 344 -2.27 23.15 -24.15
C THR A 344 -3.23 23.24 -25.33
N GLN A 345 -3.49 22.13 -26.04
CA GLN A 345 -4.41 22.12 -27.19
C GLN A 345 -5.87 21.87 -26.80
N GLN A 346 -6.13 21.27 -25.62
CA GLN A 346 -7.48 20.91 -25.17
C GLN A 346 -7.60 21.03 -23.63
N PRO A 347 -8.12 22.14 -23.09
CA PRO A 347 -8.29 22.30 -21.65
C PRO A 347 -9.25 21.26 -21.03
N ASP A 348 -10.07 20.62 -21.88
CA ASP A 348 -10.90 19.46 -21.52
C ASP A 348 -10.17 18.15 -21.85
N LEU A 349 -9.09 17.85 -21.12
CA LEU A 349 -8.60 16.47 -21.00
C LEU A 349 -9.81 15.60 -20.67
N PRO A 350 -10.11 14.52 -21.43
CA PRO A 350 -11.32 13.75 -21.25
C PRO A 350 -11.40 13.36 -19.79
N SER A 351 -12.42 13.91 -19.15
CA SER A 351 -12.69 13.73 -17.74
C SER A 351 -13.09 12.30 -17.46
N ASP A 352 -12.96 11.36 -18.42
CA ASP A 352 -13.11 9.90 -18.44
C ASP A 352 -12.01 9.18 -19.30
N PRO A 353 -11.11 8.35 -18.71
CA PRO A 353 -10.10 7.55 -19.41
C PRO A 353 -10.69 6.38 -20.19
N SER A 354 -11.99 6.06 -20.02
CA SER A 354 -12.71 5.11 -20.88
C SER A 354 -13.36 5.73 -22.12
N SER A 355 -13.26 7.05 -22.32
CA SER A 355 -13.80 7.65 -23.54
C SER A 355 -13.09 7.06 -24.77
N PRO A 356 -13.79 6.85 -25.90
CA PRO A 356 -13.16 6.40 -27.15
C PRO A 356 -11.96 7.28 -27.52
N ARG A 357 -12.02 8.59 -27.21
CA ARG A 357 -10.91 9.54 -27.37
C ARG A 357 -9.74 9.31 -26.42
N ALA A 358 -9.98 8.98 -25.14
CA ALA A 358 -8.92 8.66 -24.19
C ALA A 358 -8.28 7.29 -24.48
N CYS A 359 -9.07 6.30 -24.88
CA CYS A 359 -8.58 5.00 -25.34
C CYS A 359 -7.80 5.15 -26.66
N GLN A 360 -8.26 6.02 -27.57
CA GLN A 360 -7.54 6.35 -28.80
C GLN A 360 -6.25 7.11 -28.49
N SER A 361 -6.28 8.13 -27.63
CA SER A 361 -5.09 8.88 -27.18
C SER A 361 -4.08 7.99 -26.44
N TYR A 362 -4.55 7.02 -25.65
CA TYR A 362 -3.72 6.00 -25.00
C TYR A 362 -3.11 5.02 -26.02
N THR A 363 -3.88 4.61 -27.02
CA THR A 363 -3.40 3.72 -28.09
C THR A 363 -2.39 4.44 -28.99
N GLU A 364 -2.63 5.72 -29.29
CA GLU A 364 -1.69 6.62 -29.95
C GLU A 364 -0.43 6.82 -29.10
N PHE A 365 -0.56 7.03 -27.78
CA PHE A 365 0.57 7.10 -26.85
C PHE A 365 1.41 5.81 -26.85
N VAL A 366 0.76 4.64 -26.77
CA VAL A 366 1.45 3.35 -26.83
C VAL A 366 2.11 3.14 -28.19
N ALA A 367 1.54 3.67 -29.27
CA ALA A 367 2.16 3.66 -30.60
C ALA A 367 3.37 4.60 -30.67
N GLU A 368 3.28 5.81 -30.11
CA GLU A 368 4.39 6.78 -30.01
C GLU A 368 5.55 6.25 -29.16
N CYS A 369 5.26 5.55 -28.06
CA CYS A 369 6.25 4.84 -27.25
C CYS A 369 6.66 3.47 -27.83
N GLY A 370 6.05 3.05 -28.94
CA GLY A 370 6.16 1.69 -29.46
C GLY A 370 7.60 1.28 -29.78
N GLN A 371 8.41 2.19 -30.33
CA GLN A 371 9.83 1.91 -30.60
C GLN A 371 10.60 1.63 -29.31
N TYR A 372 10.47 2.49 -28.30
CA TYR A 372 11.18 2.34 -27.02
C TYR A 372 10.73 1.10 -26.24
N ILE A 373 9.44 0.76 -26.32
CA ILE A 373 8.90 -0.49 -25.78
C ILE A 373 9.52 -1.71 -26.47
N ASN A 374 9.60 -1.70 -27.81
CA ASN A 374 10.22 -2.78 -28.58
C ASN A 374 11.72 -2.93 -28.27
N ASP A 375 12.45 -1.83 -28.15
CA ASP A 375 13.87 -1.86 -27.80
C ASP A 375 14.09 -2.39 -26.38
N ARG A 376 13.20 -2.07 -25.43
CA ARG A 376 13.20 -2.69 -24.10
C ARG A 376 12.96 -4.19 -24.17
N LEU A 377 11.95 -4.64 -24.92
CA LEU A 377 11.66 -6.06 -25.11
C LEU A 377 12.81 -6.80 -25.81
N ARG A 378 13.52 -6.15 -26.74
CA ARG A 378 14.73 -6.69 -27.37
C ARG A 378 15.83 -6.94 -26.34
N ALA A 379 16.05 -6.01 -25.40
CA ALA A 379 17.00 -6.21 -24.31
C ALA A 379 16.62 -7.43 -23.46
N VAL A 380 15.33 -7.57 -23.10
CA VAL A 380 14.81 -8.72 -22.35
C VAL A 380 15.00 -10.04 -23.11
N ARG A 381 14.75 -10.08 -24.43
CA ARG A 381 14.94 -11.28 -25.26
C ARG A 381 16.38 -11.76 -25.34
N LEU A 382 17.35 -10.84 -25.24
CA LEU A 382 18.78 -11.16 -25.27
C LEU A 382 19.36 -11.44 -23.88
N TRP A 383 18.55 -11.28 -22.83
CA TRP A 383 19.01 -11.48 -21.46
C TRP A 383 19.05 -12.97 -21.11
N SER A 384 20.21 -13.46 -20.67
CA SER A 384 20.32 -14.82 -20.16
C SER A 384 19.39 -15.03 -18.95
N ALA A 385 18.58 -16.09 -19.01
CA ALA A 385 17.65 -16.45 -17.94
C ALA A 385 18.36 -16.82 -16.61
N ASP A 386 19.61 -17.29 -16.69
CA ASP A 386 20.38 -17.73 -15.52
C ASP A 386 21.07 -16.56 -14.82
N TYR A 387 21.51 -15.56 -15.58
CA TYR A 387 22.21 -14.39 -15.05
C TYR A 387 21.28 -13.19 -14.78
N MET A 388 20.05 -13.20 -15.30
CA MET A 388 19.04 -12.17 -15.05
C MET A 388 18.76 -11.95 -13.56
N PRO A 389 18.59 -12.99 -12.71
CA PRO A 389 18.35 -12.77 -11.29
C PRO A 389 19.56 -12.21 -10.52
N LEU A 390 20.77 -12.22 -11.11
CA LEU A 390 21.99 -11.65 -10.53
C LEU A 390 22.19 -10.17 -10.89
N ALA A 391 21.34 -9.62 -11.76
CA ALA A 391 21.32 -8.19 -12.01
C ALA A 391 20.63 -7.44 -10.88
N SER A 392 20.76 -6.10 -10.86
CA SER A 392 20.05 -5.28 -9.87
C SER A 392 18.53 -5.48 -9.99
N PRO A 393 17.86 -6.14 -9.01
CA PRO A 393 16.40 -6.31 -9.01
C PRO A 393 15.63 -4.99 -9.07
N LEU A 394 16.28 -3.86 -8.76
CA LEU A 394 15.69 -2.53 -8.86
C LEU A 394 15.23 -2.20 -10.29
N VAL A 395 15.89 -2.77 -11.31
CA VAL A 395 15.52 -2.59 -12.72
C VAL A 395 14.21 -3.30 -13.08
N ALA A 396 13.78 -4.31 -12.31
CA ALA A 396 12.58 -5.09 -12.61
C ALA A 396 11.31 -4.23 -12.65
N CYS A 397 11.27 -3.13 -11.89
CA CYS A 397 10.16 -2.16 -11.93
C CYS A 397 10.02 -1.48 -13.31
N ALA A 398 11.12 -1.29 -14.03
CA ALA A 398 11.09 -0.73 -15.38
C ALA A 398 10.44 -1.68 -16.41
N LEU A 399 10.26 -2.96 -16.08
CA LEU A 399 9.61 -3.94 -16.96
C LEU A 399 8.07 -3.84 -16.97
N ILE A 400 7.46 -3.19 -15.97
CA ILE A 400 6.00 -3.24 -15.72
C ILE A 400 5.22 -2.06 -16.31
N GLY A 401 5.91 -1.03 -16.80
CA GLY A 401 5.30 0.18 -17.37
C GLY A 401 4.56 -0.04 -18.70
N PRO A 402 4.55 0.94 -19.62
CA PRO A 402 3.84 0.85 -20.90
C PRO A 402 4.13 -0.42 -21.73
N ALA A 403 5.30 -1.02 -21.54
CA ALA A 403 5.67 -2.31 -22.14
C ALA A 403 4.78 -3.49 -21.69
N ALA A 404 4.44 -3.59 -20.40
CA ALA A 404 3.57 -4.65 -19.91
C ALA A 404 2.12 -4.44 -20.38
N VAL A 405 1.67 -3.18 -20.50
CA VAL A 405 0.32 -2.86 -21.00
C VAL A 405 0.21 -3.07 -22.51
N HIS A 406 1.23 -2.67 -23.28
CA HIS A 406 1.33 -2.96 -24.72
C HIS A 406 1.21 -4.46 -24.99
N ALA A 407 1.85 -5.25 -24.15
CA ALA A 407 1.87 -6.70 -24.25
C ALA A 407 0.56 -7.35 -23.74
N ALA A 408 -0.15 -6.74 -22.79
CA ALA A 408 -1.38 -7.28 -22.18
C ALA A 408 -2.64 -7.26 -23.06
N LYS A 409 -2.54 -6.87 -24.34
CA LYS A 409 -3.64 -6.98 -25.32
C LYS A 409 -4.04 -8.46 -25.46
N ARG A 410 -5.17 -8.85 -24.86
CA ARG A 410 -5.63 -10.25 -24.84
C ARG A 410 -6.12 -10.69 -26.23
N PRO A 411 -5.74 -11.88 -26.72
CA PRO A 411 -6.19 -12.37 -28.01
C PRO A 411 -7.65 -12.81 -27.98
N HIS A 412 -8.37 -12.60 -29.09
CA HIS A 412 -9.57 -13.36 -29.41
C HIS A 412 -9.16 -14.69 -30.08
N PRO A 413 -9.91 -15.80 -29.88
CA PRO A 413 -9.66 -17.03 -30.62
C PRO A 413 -9.90 -16.77 -32.11
N GLY A 414 -8.82 -16.70 -32.91
CA GLY A 414 -8.84 -16.29 -34.33
C GLY A 414 -8.03 -15.03 -34.67
N GLY A 415 -7.31 -14.45 -33.70
CA GLY A 415 -6.57 -13.20 -33.82
C GLY A 415 -5.44 -13.15 -34.86
N SER A 416 -5.10 -11.93 -35.31
CA SER A 416 -4.04 -11.67 -36.29
C SER A 416 -2.63 -12.03 -35.77
N LYS A 417 -1.63 -12.10 -36.65
CA LYS A 417 -0.22 -12.34 -36.27
C LYS A 417 0.29 -11.34 -35.22
N ASP A 418 -0.24 -10.12 -35.20
CA ASP A 418 0.14 -9.08 -34.25
C ASP A 418 -0.40 -9.35 -32.84
N GLU A 419 -1.61 -9.88 -32.71
CA GLU A 419 -2.18 -10.27 -31.40
C GLU A 419 -1.39 -11.41 -30.76
N MET A 420 -0.97 -12.39 -31.58
CA MET A 420 -0.12 -13.49 -31.11
C MET A 420 1.24 -12.98 -30.63
N ARG A 421 1.83 -12.02 -31.35
CA ARG A 421 3.09 -11.37 -30.95
C ARG A 421 2.95 -10.63 -29.62
N SER A 422 1.92 -9.81 -29.45
CA SER A 422 1.69 -9.07 -28.19
C SER A 422 1.50 -10.02 -27.00
N SER A 423 0.75 -11.12 -27.19
CA SER A 423 0.57 -12.13 -26.14
C SER A 423 1.90 -12.78 -25.72
N LEU A 424 2.76 -13.15 -26.67
CA LEU A 424 4.09 -13.70 -26.38
C LEU A 424 5.00 -12.69 -25.66
N GLU A 425 4.91 -11.41 -26.01
CA GLU A 425 5.64 -10.34 -25.33
C GLU A 425 5.18 -10.17 -23.87
N ALA A 426 3.90 -10.41 -23.57
CA ALA A 426 3.38 -10.33 -22.20
C ALA A 426 3.88 -11.51 -21.38
N TYR A 427 3.84 -12.71 -21.96
CA TYR A 427 4.41 -13.90 -21.33
C TYR A 427 5.91 -13.75 -21.08
N LEU A 428 6.66 -13.13 -22.02
CA LEU A 428 8.09 -12.87 -21.83
C LEU A 428 8.32 -12.00 -20.59
N LEU A 429 7.60 -10.89 -20.46
CA LEU A 429 7.72 -9.99 -19.31
C LEU A 429 7.33 -10.67 -17.99
N ASP A 430 6.23 -11.43 -17.98
CA ASP A 430 5.78 -12.15 -16.80
C ASP A 430 6.79 -13.23 -16.36
N LEU A 431 7.32 -14.00 -17.32
CA LEU A 431 8.37 -14.99 -17.05
C LEU A 431 9.66 -14.32 -16.56
N SER A 432 10.04 -13.15 -17.09
CA SER A 432 11.18 -12.38 -16.57
C SER A 432 10.96 -11.95 -15.12
N LEU A 433 9.78 -11.42 -14.78
CA LEU A 433 9.44 -11.06 -13.40
C LEU A 433 9.43 -12.29 -12.48
N HIS A 434 8.98 -13.45 -12.99
CA HIS A 434 9.01 -14.70 -12.24
C HIS A 434 10.45 -15.16 -11.94
N ARG A 435 11.37 -14.96 -12.89
CA ARG A 435 12.81 -15.25 -12.69
C ARG A 435 13.41 -14.36 -11.60
N PHE A 436 13.08 -13.07 -11.57
CA PHE A 436 13.43 -12.21 -10.43
C PHE A 436 12.76 -12.72 -9.13
N GLY A 437 11.48 -13.07 -9.19
CA GLY A 437 10.65 -13.57 -8.08
C GLY A 437 11.23 -14.78 -7.35
N LYS A 438 12.02 -15.61 -8.04
CA LYS A 438 12.71 -16.78 -7.45
C LYS A 438 13.63 -16.39 -6.28
N PHE A 439 14.36 -15.29 -6.40
CA PHE A 439 15.37 -14.85 -5.43
C PHE A 439 14.99 -13.54 -4.72
N TRP A 440 14.17 -12.72 -5.36
CA TRP A 440 13.77 -11.39 -4.90
C TRP A 440 12.26 -11.32 -4.76
N ARG A 441 11.74 -11.18 -3.54
CA ARG A 441 10.29 -11.02 -3.33
C ARG A 441 9.72 -9.80 -4.09
N LEU A 442 10.56 -8.82 -4.43
CA LEU A 442 10.19 -7.73 -5.34
C LEU A 442 9.57 -8.23 -6.65
N GLY A 443 10.09 -9.30 -7.26
CA GLY A 443 9.51 -9.87 -8.49
C GLY A 443 8.08 -10.38 -8.30
N GLU A 444 7.81 -11.04 -7.17
CA GLU A 444 6.46 -11.52 -6.82
C GLU A 444 5.52 -10.38 -6.40
N PHE A 445 6.02 -9.40 -5.65
CA PHE A 445 5.30 -8.18 -5.29
C PHE A 445 4.82 -7.47 -6.56
N LEU A 446 5.71 -7.35 -7.53
CA LEU A 446 5.45 -6.79 -8.84
C LEU A 446 4.47 -7.63 -9.69
N GLN A 447 4.37 -8.93 -9.43
CA GLN A 447 3.35 -9.82 -10.00
C GLN A 447 1.99 -9.77 -9.28
N GLY A 448 1.90 -9.17 -8.09
CA GLY A 448 0.64 -8.85 -7.43
C GLY A 448 0.07 -9.93 -6.48
N LYS A 449 0.90 -10.73 -5.82
CA LYS A 449 0.41 -11.63 -4.73
C LYS A 449 0.35 -10.88 -3.39
N ARG A 450 -0.85 -10.69 -2.81
CA ARG A 450 -1.05 -10.32 -1.39
C ARG A 450 -2.26 -11.05 -0.80
N PHE A 451 -2.07 -11.68 0.37
CA PHE A 451 -3.09 -12.39 1.15
C PHE A 451 -4.14 -11.40 1.72
N PHE A 452 -5.39 -11.84 1.84
CA PHE A 452 -6.50 -11.07 2.44
C PHE A 452 -7.02 -11.73 3.72
N SER A 453 -7.52 -10.90 4.64
CA SER A 453 -8.33 -11.30 5.78
C SER A 453 -9.73 -10.71 5.66
N ASN A 454 -10.73 -11.49 6.06
CA ASN A 454 -12.17 -11.21 5.92
C ASN A 454 -12.53 -9.81 6.42
N ASN A 455 -13.21 -8.98 5.63
CA ASN A 455 -13.89 -7.77 6.09
C ASN A 455 -15.40 -8.00 6.14
N ALA A 456 -16.11 -7.30 7.02
CA ALA A 456 -17.58 -7.33 7.05
C ALA A 456 -18.19 -6.88 5.71
N SER A 457 -17.47 -6.03 4.97
CA SER A 457 -17.83 -5.59 3.61
C SER A 457 -17.67 -6.65 2.52
N ASP A 458 -16.94 -7.74 2.79
CA ASP A 458 -16.74 -8.80 1.79
C ASP A 458 -18.04 -9.55 1.49
N PHE A 459 -19.02 -9.46 2.42
CA PHE A 459 -20.36 -10.04 2.28
C PHE A 459 -21.42 -9.04 1.76
N ASP A 460 -21.06 -7.78 1.50
CA ASP A 460 -22.02 -6.73 1.09
C ASP A 460 -22.78 -7.08 -0.19
N PHE A 461 -22.14 -7.82 -1.10
CA PHE A 461 -22.73 -8.28 -2.37
C PHE A 461 -23.18 -9.74 -2.34
N GLY A 462 -23.35 -10.32 -1.16
CA GLY A 462 -23.82 -11.68 -0.95
C GLY A 462 -22.75 -12.77 -1.07
N GLU A 463 -23.06 -13.96 -0.55
CA GLU A 463 -22.14 -15.11 -0.52
C GLU A 463 -21.73 -15.56 -1.93
N THR A 464 -22.66 -15.61 -2.88
CA THR A 464 -22.40 -16.05 -4.26
C THR A 464 -21.29 -15.25 -4.92
N ARG A 465 -21.29 -13.93 -4.72
CA ARG A 465 -20.26 -13.03 -5.25
C ARG A 465 -18.92 -13.27 -4.55
N LEU A 466 -18.93 -13.46 -3.24
CA LEU A 466 -17.72 -13.75 -2.49
C LEU A 466 -17.11 -15.10 -2.88
N VAL A 467 -17.92 -16.13 -3.14
CA VAL A 467 -17.46 -17.41 -3.69
C VAL A 467 -16.82 -17.22 -5.06
N GLU A 468 -17.42 -16.40 -5.94
CA GLU A 468 -16.83 -16.08 -7.25
C GLU A 468 -15.47 -15.39 -7.10
N LEU A 469 -15.33 -14.46 -6.15
CA LEU A 469 -14.08 -13.75 -5.89
C LEU A 469 -13.03 -14.64 -5.23
N SER A 470 -13.42 -15.50 -4.29
CA SER A 470 -12.53 -16.46 -3.62
C SER A 470 -11.88 -17.43 -4.62
N ARG A 471 -12.59 -17.81 -5.68
CA ARG A 471 -12.05 -18.66 -6.77
C ARG A 471 -11.03 -17.94 -7.64
N LYS A 472 -10.99 -16.61 -7.62
CA LYS A 472 -10.07 -15.79 -8.43
C LYS A 472 -8.79 -15.43 -7.69
N VAL A 473 -8.70 -15.69 -6.39
CA VAL A 473 -7.51 -15.40 -5.60
C VAL A 473 -6.56 -16.60 -5.57
N HIS A 474 -5.25 -16.32 -5.52
CA HIS A 474 -4.19 -17.35 -5.48
C HIS A 474 -3.65 -17.62 -4.07
N PHE A 475 -4.43 -17.27 -3.05
CA PHE A 475 -4.07 -17.48 -1.65
C PHE A 475 -5.26 -18.12 -0.90
N PRO A 476 -5.01 -18.84 0.21
CA PRO A 476 -6.06 -19.48 0.98
C PRO A 476 -6.99 -18.44 1.59
N TRP A 477 -8.29 -18.62 1.37
CA TRP A 477 -9.36 -17.87 2.02
C TRP A 477 -9.73 -18.59 3.31
N VAL A 478 -9.54 -17.98 4.50
CA VAL A 478 -9.72 -18.66 5.79
C VAL A 478 -10.86 -18.03 6.58
N LEU A 479 -11.87 -18.82 6.93
CA LEU A 479 -13.00 -18.39 7.75
C LEU A 479 -13.41 -19.55 8.65
N SER A 480 -12.93 -19.52 9.89
CA SER A 480 -12.97 -20.64 10.82
C SER A 480 -14.26 -20.70 11.61
N ASN A 481 -14.78 -19.56 12.09
CA ASN A 481 -15.88 -19.54 13.06
C ASN A 481 -17.27 -19.27 12.46
N VAL A 482 -17.45 -19.45 11.15
CA VAL A 482 -18.72 -19.19 10.46
C VAL A 482 -19.09 -20.36 9.56
N THR A 483 -20.13 -21.10 9.97
CA THR A 483 -20.58 -22.32 9.28
C THR A 483 -21.92 -22.10 8.60
N ARG A 484 -22.10 -22.74 7.43
CA ARG A 484 -23.36 -22.68 6.68
C ARG A 484 -24.45 -23.48 7.42
N VAL A 485 -25.67 -22.95 7.43
CA VAL A 485 -26.87 -23.68 7.88
C VAL A 485 -27.65 -24.10 6.64
N THR A 486 -28.08 -25.36 6.58
CA THR A 486 -28.89 -25.91 5.48
C THR A 486 -30.33 -25.42 5.56
N GLU A 487 -31.10 -25.54 4.47
CA GLU A 487 -32.51 -25.11 4.41
C GLU A 487 -33.39 -25.81 5.45
N ASP A 488 -33.01 -27.01 5.89
CA ASP A 488 -33.71 -27.80 6.93
C ASP A 488 -33.32 -27.40 8.38
N GLY A 489 -32.42 -26.43 8.54
CA GLY A 489 -31.95 -25.96 9.85
C GLY A 489 -30.74 -26.70 10.42
N ASP A 490 -30.21 -27.70 9.72
CA ASP A 490 -29.02 -28.45 10.14
C ASP A 490 -27.71 -27.72 9.80
N VAL A 491 -26.73 -27.80 10.70
CA VAL A 491 -25.41 -27.18 10.54
C VAL A 491 -24.58 -27.99 9.54
N SER A 492 -24.17 -27.36 8.44
CA SER A 492 -23.27 -27.95 7.45
C SER A 492 -21.83 -27.99 7.98
N ASN A 493 -21.05 -28.99 7.54
CA ASN A 493 -19.60 -29.04 7.77
C ASN A 493 -18.82 -28.04 6.89
N GLU A 494 -19.50 -27.37 5.96
CA GLU A 494 -18.91 -26.38 5.08
C GLU A 494 -18.93 -24.98 5.70
N HIS A 495 -17.81 -24.27 5.57
CA HIS A 495 -17.68 -22.90 6.03
C HIS A 495 -18.18 -21.95 4.96
N LEU A 496 -18.71 -20.80 5.39
CA LEU A 496 -19.35 -19.84 4.51
C LEU A 496 -18.38 -19.33 3.44
N ALA A 497 -18.89 -19.10 2.22
CA ALA A 497 -18.14 -18.60 1.07
C ALA A 497 -16.91 -19.45 0.65
N GLY A 498 -16.91 -20.75 0.97
CA GLY A 498 -15.78 -21.64 0.63
C GLY A 498 -14.53 -21.40 1.48
N GLY A 499 -14.69 -20.81 2.67
CA GLY A 499 -13.61 -20.62 3.63
C GLY A 499 -12.95 -21.93 4.05
N GLU A 500 -11.63 -21.95 4.06
CA GLU A 500 -10.88 -22.99 4.74
C GLU A 500 -11.02 -22.79 6.25
N ARG A 501 -11.26 -23.89 6.97
CA ARG A 501 -11.39 -23.90 8.43
C ARG A 501 -10.11 -23.43 9.12
N PHE A 502 -8.96 -23.83 8.60
CA PHE A 502 -7.63 -23.40 9.02
C PHE A 502 -6.64 -23.74 7.91
N VAL A 503 -5.49 -23.08 7.90
CA VAL A 503 -4.40 -23.38 6.98
C VAL A 503 -3.17 -23.70 7.79
N VAL A 504 -2.51 -24.81 7.49
CA VAL A 504 -1.20 -25.09 8.08
C VAL A 504 -0.10 -24.82 7.05
N ARG A 505 0.92 -24.09 7.48
CA ARG A 505 2.13 -23.85 6.69
C ARG A 505 3.36 -24.08 7.55
N ILE A 506 4.39 -24.62 6.93
CA ILE A 506 5.71 -24.69 7.55
C ILE A 506 6.42 -23.40 7.20
N VAL A 507 6.72 -22.59 8.21
CA VAL A 507 7.41 -21.31 8.07
C VAL A 507 8.70 -21.40 8.86
N GLN A 508 9.84 -21.37 8.16
CA GLN A 508 11.18 -21.45 8.76
C GLN A 508 11.34 -22.65 9.72
N GLY A 509 10.81 -23.82 9.34
CA GLY A 509 10.90 -25.06 10.12
C GLY A 509 9.88 -25.18 11.26
N TYR A 510 9.09 -24.14 11.54
CA TYR A 510 7.98 -24.19 12.48
C TYR A 510 6.67 -24.46 11.76
N LYS A 511 5.87 -25.37 12.28
CA LYS A 511 4.53 -25.64 11.76
C LYS A 511 3.57 -24.60 12.33
N VAL A 512 3.11 -23.67 11.49
CA VAL A 512 2.24 -22.55 11.87
C VAL A 512 0.83 -22.81 11.34
N GLY A 513 -0.14 -22.87 12.24
CA GLY A 513 -1.55 -22.91 11.90
C GLY A 513 -2.12 -21.49 11.83
N PHE A 514 -2.86 -21.19 10.77
CA PHE A 514 -3.59 -19.94 10.58
C PHE A 514 -5.09 -20.22 10.70
N ILE A 515 -5.77 -19.40 11.51
CA ILE A 515 -7.24 -19.42 11.65
C ILE A 515 -7.79 -18.04 11.33
N GLY A 516 -8.97 -17.98 10.70
CA GLY A 516 -9.64 -16.74 10.32
C GLY A 516 -10.88 -16.53 11.18
N LEU A 517 -11.00 -15.43 11.91
CA LEU A 517 -12.14 -15.19 12.80
C LEU A 517 -12.92 -13.94 12.38
N ALA A 518 -14.21 -14.11 12.09
CA ALA A 518 -15.14 -13.00 11.89
C ALA A 518 -15.79 -12.61 13.22
N GLY A 519 -15.91 -11.31 13.49
CA GLY A 519 -16.61 -10.79 14.66
C GLY A 519 -18.10 -11.13 14.65
N THR A 520 -18.74 -11.06 15.82
CA THR A 520 -20.16 -11.46 15.98
C THR A 520 -21.14 -10.62 15.15
N LEU A 521 -20.72 -9.44 14.71
CA LEU A 521 -21.49 -8.51 13.88
C LEU A 521 -21.00 -8.46 12.42
N ALA A 522 -19.98 -9.24 12.06
CA ALA A 522 -19.27 -9.11 10.78
C ALA A 522 -19.89 -9.90 9.62
N VAL A 523 -20.79 -10.84 9.88
CA VAL A 523 -21.46 -11.62 8.83
C VAL A 523 -22.94 -11.31 8.85
N LYS A 524 -23.36 -10.40 7.96
CA LYS A 524 -24.75 -9.96 7.81
C LYS A 524 -25.18 -10.25 6.37
N LEU A 525 -25.67 -11.47 6.13
CA LEU A 525 -26.23 -11.86 4.83
C LEU A 525 -27.77 -11.74 4.89
N PRO A 526 -28.41 -10.97 3.99
CA PRO A 526 -29.88 -10.88 3.95
C PRO A 526 -30.58 -12.20 3.61
N GLU A 527 -29.89 -13.10 2.90
CA GLU A 527 -30.47 -14.33 2.32
C GLU A 527 -30.16 -15.59 3.14
N LEU A 528 -29.24 -15.54 4.11
CA LEU A 528 -28.78 -16.71 4.86
C LEU A 528 -28.46 -16.31 6.30
N THR A 529 -28.86 -17.13 7.29
CA THR A 529 -28.47 -16.92 8.69
C THR A 529 -27.34 -17.90 9.04
N PRO A 530 -26.07 -17.56 8.81
CA PRO A 530 -24.96 -18.44 9.14
C PRO A 530 -24.82 -18.58 10.65
N LEU A 531 -24.34 -19.74 11.10
CA LEU A 531 -23.99 -19.95 12.49
C LEU A 531 -22.61 -19.35 12.76
N VAL A 532 -22.57 -18.22 13.46
CA VAL A 532 -21.33 -17.58 13.91
C VAL A 532 -20.97 -18.10 15.30
N HIS A 533 -19.95 -18.95 15.36
CA HIS A 533 -19.40 -19.43 16.62
C HIS A 533 -18.66 -18.32 17.34
N LYS A 534 -18.76 -18.29 18.68
CA LYS A 534 -18.02 -17.31 19.51
C LYS A 534 -16.53 -17.41 19.21
N GLY A 535 -15.95 -16.34 18.66
CA GLY A 535 -14.56 -16.29 18.19
C GLY A 535 -13.55 -16.74 19.24
N SER A 536 -13.73 -16.36 20.52
CA SER A 536 -12.83 -16.75 21.61
C SER A 536 -12.81 -18.26 21.87
N ARG A 537 -13.98 -18.90 21.95
CA ARG A 537 -14.10 -20.35 22.16
C ARG A 537 -13.61 -21.12 20.93
N HIS A 538 -14.00 -20.68 19.75
CA HIS A 538 -13.63 -21.35 18.51
C HIS A 538 -12.12 -21.25 18.23
N ALA A 539 -11.50 -20.11 18.55
CA ALA A 539 -10.07 -19.93 18.49
C ALA A 539 -9.32 -20.86 19.45
N GLN A 540 -9.83 -21.03 20.68
CA GLN A 540 -9.25 -21.93 21.67
C GLN A 540 -9.31 -23.39 21.20
N GLU A 541 -10.48 -23.85 20.76
CA GLU A 541 -10.67 -25.21 20.24
C GLU A 541 -9.76 -25.50 19.05
N LEU A 542 -9.69 -24.60 18.07
CA LEU A 542 -8.81 -24.75 16.91
C LEU A 542 -7.33 -24.63 17.25
N ALA A 543 -6.96 -23.73 18.16
CA ALA A 543 -5.57 -23.62 18.58
C ALA A 543 -5.10 -24.90 19.26
N THR A 544 -5.94 -25.53 20.07
CA THR A 544 -5.67 -26.81 20.72
C THR A 544 -5.61 -27.95 19.70
N TYR A 545 -6.56 -28.04 18.77
CA TYR A 545 -6.52 -29.01 17.68
C TYR A 545 -5.25 -28.86 16.82
N LEU A 546 -4.91 -27.63 16.41
CA LEU A 546 -3.73 -27.35 15.60
C LEU A 546 -2.45 -27.74 16.33
N ARG A 547 -2.36 -27.53 17.65
CA ARG A 547 -1.18 -27.93 18.44
C ARG A 547 -1.10 -29.44 18.66
N LEU A 548 -2.21 -30.09 19.01
CA LEU A 548 -2.21 -31.51 19.43
C LEU A 548 -2.29 -32.47 18.25
N ASN A 549 -3.11 -32.16 17.24
CA ASN A 549 -3.40 -33.05 16.12
C ASN A 549 -2.56 -32.69 14.90
N GLU A 550 -2.48 -31.41 14.55
CA GLU A 550 -1.63 -30.98 13.44
C GLU A 550 -0.17 -30.81 13.88
N GLY A 551 0.16 -30.80 15.17
CA GLY A 551 1.54 -30.61 15.63
C GLY A 551 2.10 -29.22 15.30
N CYS A 552 1.23 -28.20 15.24
CA CYS A 552 1.63 -26.82 15.02
C CYS A 552 2.37 -26.26 16.25
N ASP A 553 3.56 -25.70 16.03
CA ASP A 553 4.32 -24.97 17.04
C ASP A 553 3.65 -23.63 17.40
N PHE A 554 3.01 -22.99 16.42
CA PHE A 554 2.31 -21.72 16.58
C PHE A 554 0.93 -21.75 15.94
N VAL A 555 0.02 -20.98 16.51
CA VAL A 555 -1.30 -20.72 15.93
C VAL A 555 -1.52 -19.22 15.88
N ILE A 556 -1.80 -18.70 14.69
CA ILE A 556 -2.05 -17.29 14.41
C ILE A 556 -3.52 -17.12 14.06
N ALA A 557 -4.23 -16.31 14.86
CA ALA A 557 -5.57 -15.87 14.54
C ALA A 557 -5.52 -14.57 13.73
N ILE A 558 -6.07 -14.60 12.53
CA ILE A 558 -6.29 -13.45 11.68
C ILE A 558 -7.75 -13.04 11.88
N THR A 559 -7.98 -11.93 12.56
CA THR A 559 -9.31 -11.57 13.04
C THR A 559 -9.84 -10.32 12.33
N HIS A 560 -11.15 -10.29 12.14
CA HIS A 560 -11.91 -9.11 11.76
C HIS A 560 -13.08 -8.95 12.73
N SER A 561 -12.69 -8.65 13.96
CA SER A 561 -13.57 -8.49 15.11
C SER A 561 -13.33 -7.12 15.72
N ARG A 562 -14.19 -6.70 16.65
CA ARG A 562 -13.92 -5.49 17.43
C ARG A 562 -12.70 -5.73 18.31
N LEU A 563 -11.95 -4.67 18.63
CA LEU A 563 -10.80 -4.76 19.54
C LEU A 563 -11.16 -5.45 20.88
N ALA A 564 -12.35 -5.20 21.43
CA ALA A 564 -12.82 -5.87 22.65
C ALA A 564 -12.99 -7.40 22.47
N GLU A 565 -13.40 -7.85 21.28
CA GLU A 565 -13.51 -9.27 20.93
C GLU A 565 -12.13 -9.89 20.68
N ASP A 566 -11.21 -9.16 20.06
CA ASP A 566 -9.82 -9.59 19.88
C ASP A 566 -9.11 -9.76 21.22
N ILE A 567 -9.30 -8.81 22.15
CA ILE A 567 -8.78 -8.91 23.52
C ILE A 567 -9.36 -10.12 24.24
N ARG A 568 -10.68 -10.36 24.14
CA ARG A 568 -11.32 -11.56 24.73
C ARG A 568 -10.79 -12.85 24.11
N THR A 569 -10.59 -12.89 22.80
CA THR A 569 -10.06 -14.04 22.07
C THR A 569 -8.61 -14.33 22.47
N ALA A 570 -7.78 -13.29 22.55
CA ALA A 570 -6.40 -13.40 23.02
C ALA A 570 -6.31 -13.85 24.48
N ASN A 571 -7.17 -13.33 25.36
CA ASN A 571 -7.22 -13.71 26.78
C ASN A 571 -7.68 -15.17 26.96
N ALA A 572 -8.72 -15.60 26.24
CA ALA A 572 -9.21 -16.98 26.28
C ALA A 572 -8.14 -17.98 25.80
N ALA A 573 -7.46 -17.65 24.69
CA ALA A 573 -6.35 -18.46 24.17
C ALA A 573 -5.12 -18.50 25.11
N ALA A 574 -4.97 -17.53 26.01
CA ALA A 574 -3.88 -17.46 26.98
C ALA A 574 -4.17 -18.23 28.28
N GLN A 575 -5.44 -18.33 28.73
CA GLN A 575 -5.82 -18.96 30.00
C GLN A 575 -5.54 -20.47 30.07
N GLU A 576 -5.45 -21.19 28.95
CA GLU A 576 -5.03 -22.60 28.94
C GLU A 576 -3.54 -22.78 29.26
N SER A 577 -2.73 -21.71 29.19
CA SER A 577 -1.27 -21.79 29.38
C SER A 577 -0.79 -21.51 30.80
N SER A 578 -1.67 -21.21 31.75
CA SER A 578 -1.28 -20.78 33.09
C SER A 578 -1.88 -21.61 34.24
N ASN A 579 -1.09 -22.58 34.70
CA ASN A 579 -0.96 -22.91 36.12
C ASN A 579 -0.06 -21.89 36.87
N THR A 580 0.06 -20.65 36.37
CA THR A 580 0.85 -19.57 37.00
C THR A 580 0.16 -18.23 36.81
N SER A 581 -0.30 -17.67 37.92
CA SER A 581 -0.93 -16.36 38.06
C SER A 581 -0.03 -15.22 37.54
N THR A 582 -0.45 -14.53 36.48
CA THR A 582 -0.02 -13.14 36.21
C THR A 582 -1.12 -12.37 35.50
N SER A 583 -1.65 -11.34 36.18
CA SER A 583 -2.59 -10.35 35.68
C SER A 583 -2.00 -9.48 34.56
N ARG A 584 -2.79 -9.16 33.53
CA ARG A 584 -2.45 -8.22 32.45
C ARG A 584 -3.49 -7.10 32.37
N SER A 585 -3.03 -5.85 32.38
CA SER A 585 -3.82 -4.65 32.05
C SER A 585 -3.52 -4.21 30.61
N VAL A 586 -4.57 -3.91 29.85
CA VAL A 586 -4.53 -3.19 28.56
C VAL A 586 -4.92 -1.74 28.88
N GLN A 587 -4.12 -0.75 28.46
CA GLN A 587 -4.42 0.67 28.66
C GLN A 587 -5.07 1.26 27.39
N ASP A 588 -6.15 2.01 27.60
CA ASP A 588 -6.98 2.64 26.57
C ASP A 588 -6.34 3.87 25.92
N SER A 589 -6.50 3.99 24.59
CA SER A 589 -6.73 5.29 23.94
C SER A 589 -7.52 5.09 22.63
N ALA A 590 -8.72 5.69 22.60
CA ALA A 590 -9.61 5.70 21.44
C ALA A 590 -9.26 6.89 20.52
N HIS A 591 -9.43 6.73 19.19
CA HIS A 591 -10.03 7.68 18.23
C HIS A 591 -9.66 7.37 16.77
N SER A 592 -10.68 7.39 15.88
CA SER A 592 -10.67 7.31 14.41
C SER A 592 -10.69 5.91 13.76
N GLN A 593 -11.27 5.85 12.57
CA GLN A 593 -11.67 4.65 11.83
C GLN A 593 -10.53 3.79 11.29
N PHE A 594 -9.29 4.24 11.49
CA PHE A 594 -8.06 3.53 11.18
C PHE A 594 -7.14 3.62 12.39
N VAL A 595 -7.49 2.96 13.50
CA VAL A 595 -6.53 2.79 14.61
C VAL A 595 -5.85 1.43 14.49
N PRO A 596 -4.50 1.41 14.45
CA PRO A 596 -3.66 0.21 14.37
C PRO A 596 -3.87 -0.69 15.58
N MET A 597 -3.79 -2.00 15.36
CA MET A 597 -3.85 -3.01 16.42
C MET A 597 -2.74 -2.77 17.46
N TYR A 598 -3.09 -2.28 18.65
CA TYR A 598 -2.25 -2.37 19.83
C TYR A 598 -2.41 -3.76 20.43
N ALA A 599 -1.48 -4.67 20.15
CA ALA A 599 -1.45 -5.97 20.81
C ALA A 599 -0.05 -6.22 21.39
N LYS A 600 0.00 -6.39 22.72
CA LYS A 600 1.21 -6.79 23.46
C LYS A 600 1.29 -8.31 23.45
N TRP A 601 1.99 -8.87 22.47
CA TRP A 601 2.12 -10.32 22.32
C TRP A 601 3.13 -10.89 23.34
N GLN A 602 2.79 -12.00 24.00
CA GLN A 602 3.75 -12.86 24.72
C GLN A 602 3.90 -14.14 23.90
N LEU A 603 5.09 -14.41 23.39
CA LEU A 603 5.45 -15.76 22.97
C LEU A 603 6.19 -16.45 24.12
N ARG A 604 5.72 -17.63 24.53
CA ARG A 604 6.50 -18.61 25.28
C ARG A 604 6.68 -19.83 24.39
N SER A 605 7.94 -20.25 24.22
CA SER A 605 8.27 -21.55 23.64
C SER A 605 8.42 -22.57 24.77
N SER A 606 7.92 -23.80 24.60
CA SER A 606 8.19 -24.89 25.56
C SER A 606 9.67 -25.30 25.60
N LYS A 607 10.47 -24.84 24.61
CA LYS A 607 11.90 -25.14 24.47
C LYS A 607 12.82 -24.00 24.98
N SER A 608 12.28 -22.88 25.46
CA SER A 608 13.07 -21.72 25.90
C SER A 608 12.35 -20.91 26.98
N SER A 609 13.03 -20.65 28.11
CA SER A 609 12.53 -19.88 29.26
C SER A 609 12.52 -18.35 29.05
N LYS A 610 12.88 -17.83 27.86
CA LYS A 610 12.90 -16.39 27.57
C LYS A 610 11.57 -15.89 27.00
N VAL A 611 11.00 -14.89 27.66
CA VAL A 611 9.84 -14.10 27.20
C VAL A 611 10.35 -12.86 26.47
N THR A 612 9.97 -12.67 25.20
CA THR A 612 10.34 -11.48 24.40
C THR A 612 9.11 -10.62 24.13
N TYR A 613 9.24 -9.29 24.29
CA TYR A 613 8.19 -8.30 24.04
C TYR A 613 8.46 -7.56 22.73
N PHE A 614 7.44 -7.32 21.91
CA PHE A 614 7.53 -6.46 20.71
C PHE A 614 6.43 -5.39 20.73
N ASN A 615 6.83 -4.12 20.56
CA ASN A 615 5.94 -2.98 20.33
C ASN A 615 6.35 -2.34 18.98
N THR A 616 5.48 -2.30 17.98
CA THR A 616 5.71 -1.49 16.75
C THR A 616 4.38 -1.00 16.18
N ILE A 617 4.28 0.31 16.01
CA ILE A 617 3.18 1.01 15.33
C ILE A 617 3.59 1.16 13.85
N ILE A 618 2.73 0.77 12.91
CA ILE A 618 2.89 1.07 11.48
C ILE A 618 1.75 2.00 11.08
N THR A 619 2.03 3.29 10.98
CA THR A 619 1.11 4.29 10.44
C THR A 619 1.22 4.30 8.92
N ILE A 620 0.14 3.99 8.20
CA ILE A 620 0.04 4.24 6.75
C ILE A 620 -0.82 5.49 6.57
N ASN A 621 -0.18 6.66 6.54
CA ASN A 621 -0.84 7.88 6.09
C ASN A 621 -0.88 7.88 4.56
N VAL A 622 -2.02 7.51 3.96
CA VAL A 622 -2.30 7.86 2.56
C VAL A 622 -2.86 9.28 2.55
N LEU A 623 -1.97 10.26 2.70
CA LEU A 623 -2.30 11.66 2.46
C LEU A 623 -2.46 11.87 0.94
N HIS A 624 -3.66 12.31 0.56
CA HIS A 624 -4.13 13.02 -0.64
C HIS A 624 -3.28 13.05 -1.93
N SER A 625 -4.03 13.01 -3.05
CA SER A 625 -3.63 13.20 -4.45
C SER A 625 -3.02 11.98 -5.14
N ILE A 626 -3.90 11.08 -5.62
CA ILE A 626 -3.57 10.28 -6.80
C ILE A 626 -3.54 11.27 -7.98
N ASP A 627 -2.34 11.74 -8.28
CA ASP A 627 -2.07 12.59 -9.43
C ASP A 627 -2.55 11.88 -10.72
N GLY A 628 -3.08 12.62 -11.70
CA GLY A 628 -3.57 12.05 -12.98
C GLY A 628 -2.51 11.20 -13.71
N LYS A 629 -1.24 11.48 -13.42
CA LYS A 629 -0.03 10.76 -13.84
C LYS A 629 0.04 9.32 -13.29
N LEU A 630 -0.40 9.08 -12.05
CA LEU A 630 -0.41 7.76 -11.42
C LEU A 630 -1.61 6.91 -11.86
N ALA A 631 -2.77 7.54 -12.12
CA ALA A 631 -3.94 6.87 -12.67
C ALA A 631 -3.68 6.26 -14.07
N PHE A 632 -2.85 6.92 -14.89
CA PHE A 632 -2.47 6.45 -16.23
C PHE A 632 -1.58 5.19 -16.19
N ILE A 633 -0.78 5.03 -15.13
CA ILE A 633 0.11 3.88 -14.90
C ILE A 633 -0.65 2.73 -14.20
N LEU A 634 -1.53 3.03 -13.24
CA LEU A 634 -2.35 2.05 -12.53
C LEU A 634 -3.51 1.48 -13.37
N ALA A 635 -3.99 2.23 -14.38
CA ALA A 635 -5.01 1.76 -15.33
C ALA A 635 -4.59 0.50 -16.11
N GLY A 636 -3.29 0.19 -16.18
CA GLY A 636 -2.79 -1.01 -16.86
C GLY A 636 -3.07 -2.34 -16.15
N LYS A 637 -3.46 -2.34 -14.86
CA LYS A 637 -3.67 -3.58 -14.08
C LYS A 637 -5.07 -3.77 -13.51
N THR A 638 -5.84 -2.70 -13.33
CA THR A 638 -7.26 -2.81 -12.95
C THR A 638 -8.11 -2.66 -14.21
N GLN A 639 -9.35 -3.16 -14.21
CA GLN A 639 -10.30 -3.04 -15.32
C GLN A 639 -11.30 -1.91 -14.97
N PRO A 640 -11.02 -0.61 -15.18
CA PRO A 640 -11.94 0.46 -14.81
C PRO A 640 -12.87 0.83 -15.98
N TRP A 641 -12.67 0.24 -17.17
CA TRP A 641 -13.11 0.74 -18.47
C TRP A 641 -14.63 0.74 -18.72
N ARG A 642 -15.44 0.31 -17.75
CA ARG A 642 -16.91 0.33 -17.83
C ARG A 642 -17.60 1.23 -16.81
N VAL A 643 -16.89 1.76 -15.80
CA VAL A 643 -17.50 2.55 -14.70
C VAL A 643 -17.15 4.05 -14.79
N GLY A 644 -16.10 4.41 -15.56
CA GLY A 644 -15.55 5.77 -15.63
C GLY A 644 -16.55 6.85 -16.08
N SER A 645 -17.14 6.73 -17.26
CA SER A 645 -17.99 7.79 -17.86
C SER A 645 -19.15 8.26 -16.96
N VAL A 646 -19.81 7.33 -16.27
CA VAL A 646 -20.98 7.60 -15.42
C VAL A 646 -20.62 8.41 -14.18
N VAL A 647 -19.52 8.07 -13.50
CA VAL A 647 -19.18 8.67 -12.21
C VAL A 647 -18.56 10.08 -12.33
N ARG A 648 -18.16 10.50 -13.54
CA ARG A 648 -17.49 11.78 -13.79
C ARG A 648 -18.44 12.94 -14.17
N LYS A 649 -19.73 12.69 -14.33
CA LYS A 649 -20.73 13.73 -14.66
C LYS A 649 -20.87 14.74 -13.50
N PRO A 650 -20.74 16.06 -13.75
CA PRO A 650 -21.09 17.12 -12.81
C PRO A 650 -22.53 16.99 -12.33
N LEU A 651 -22.77 17.26 -11.04
CA LEU A 651 -24.07 17.00 -10.44
C LEU A 651 -24.58 18.13 -9.54
N LEU A 652 -23.76 18.72 -8.67
CA LEU A 652 -24.22 19.79 -7.78
C LEU A 652 -23.10 20.72 -7.30
N TYR A 653 -23.47 21.84 -6.70
CA TYR A 653 -22.61 22.69 -5.88
C TYR A 653 -23.04 22.65 -4.42
N THR A 654 -22.09 22.85 -3.51
CA THR A 654 -22.36 23.13 -2.10
C THR A 654 -21.84 24.50 -1.72
N THR A 655 -22.62 25.28 -0.96
CA THR A 655 -22.19 26.59 -0.41
C THR A 655 -21.71 26.49 1.03
N THR A 656 -21.95 25.36 1.70
CA THR A 656 -21.44 25.07 3.05
C THR A 656 -20.55 23.81 3.04
N PRO A 657 -19.54 23.71 3.91
CA PRO A 657 -18.74 22.50 4.03
C PRO A 657 -19.57 21.32 4.51
N LEU A 658 -19.61 20.20 3.79
CA LEU A 658 -20.37 19.01 4.18
C LEU A 658 -19.48 18.08 5.01
N ASP A 659 -19.75 17.92 6.30
CA ASP A 659 -18.93 17.06 7.17
C ASP A 659 -19.41 15.61 7.16
N GLY A 660 -18.65 14.74 6.49
CA GLY A 660 -18.87 13.29 6.46
C GLY A 660 -17.79 12.49 7.19
N ARG A 661 -16.96 13.14 8.03
CA ARG A 661 -15.90 12.46 8.77
C ARG A 661 -16.50 11.47 9.77
N CYS A 662 -15.99 10.26 9.76
CA CYS A 662 -16.49 9.18 10.60
C CYS A 662 -16.28 9.41 12.09
N SER A 663 -15.27 10.21 12.46
CA SER A 663 -15.05 10.65 13.83
C SER A 663 -16.15 11.56 14.38
N VAL A 664 -16.91 12.23 13.51
CA VAL A 664 -17.95 13.19 13.89
C VAL A 664 -19.33 12.61 13.63
N ILE A 665 -19.61 12.18 12.40
CA ILE A 665 -20.95 11.74 11.95
C ILE A 665 -21.50 10.52 12.71
N ARG A 666 -20.63 9.77 13.40
CA ARG A 666 -21.00 8.60 14.22
C ARG A 666 -21.23 8.91 15.70
N SER A 667 -21.09 10.17 16.11
CA SER A 667 -21.21 10.56 17.51
C SER A 667 -21.88 11.92 17.73
N SER A 668 -22.08 12.70 16.67
CA SER A 668 -22.76 13.99 16.75
C SER A 668 -23.54 14.28 15.47
N GLU A 669 -24.42 15.27 15.56
CA GLU A 669 -25.11 15.84 14.40
C GLU A 669 -24.11 16.38 13.37
N THR A 670 -24.43 16.19 12.09
CA THR A 670 -23.67 16.78 10.96
C THR A 670 -24.65 17.35 9.94
N ASN A 671 -24.23 18.38 9.22
CA ASN A 671 -25.05 18.95 8.15
C ASN A 671 -25.25 17.97 6.98
N LEU A 672 -24.27 17.12 6.66
CA LEU A 672 -24.43 16.07 5.65
C LEU A 672 -25.49 15.05 6.10
N GLY A 673 -25.44 14.60 7.36
CA GLY A 673 -26.46 13.74 7.94
C GLY A 673 -27.86 14.35 7.91
N ASN A 674 -27.98 15.63 8.26
CA ASN A 674 -29.24 16.38 8.20
C ASN A 674 -29.80 16.44 6.78
N MET A 675 -28.95 16.74 5.78
CA MET A 675 -29.36 16.80 4.38
C MET A 675 -29.96 15.48 3.89
N LEU A 676 -29.31 14.35 4.20
CA LEU A 676 -29.79 13.02 3.83
C LEU A 676 -31.13 12.70 4.51
N ALA A 677 -31.22 12.96 5.80
CA ALA A 677 -32.45 12.71 6.56
C ALA A 677 -33.62 13.58 6.06
N ASP A 678 -33.36 14.85 5.71
CA ASP A 678 -34.36 15.76 5.15
C ASP A 678 -34.84 15.28 3.78
N ALA A 679 -33.94 14.80 2.92
CA ALA A 679 -34.28 14.22 1.63
C ALA A 679 -35.21 13.02 1.80
N TYR A 680 -34.88 12.08 2.69
CA TYR A 680 -35.65 10.86 2.89
C TYR A 680 -37.03 11.16 3.46
N ARG A 681 -37.09 12.04 4.48
CA ARG A 681 -38.34 12.45 5.13
C ARG A 681 -39.28 13.13 4.13
N ALA A 682 -38.76 14.06 3.33
CA ALA A 682 -39.54 14.81 2.36
C ALA A 682 -40.01 13.95 1.19
N TYR A 683 -39.18 13.01 0.72
CA TYR A 683 -39.55 12.09 -0.36
C TYR A 683 -40.80 11.29 -0.01
N TYR A 684 -40.83 10.64 1.15
CA TYR A 684 -41.99 9.84 1.56
C TYR A 684 -43.08 10.62 2.30
N GLY A 685 -42.84 11.88 2.66
CA GLY A 685 -43.76 12.66 3.51
C GLY A 685 -43.94 12.04 4.91
N ALA A 686 -42.89 11.37 5.42
CA ALA A 686 -42.92 10.69 6.71
C ALA A 686 -42.80 11.67 7.88
N ASP A 687 -43.23 11.26 9.07
CA ASP A 687 -43.09 12.07 10.29
C ASP A 687 -41.61 12.25 10.64
N ILE A 688 -40.82 11.18 10.52
CA ILE A 688 -39.42 11.09 10.95
C ILE A 688 -38.58 10.37 9.89
N ALA A 689 -37.33 10.80 9.70
CA ALA A 689 -36.33 10.03 8.98
C ALA A 689 -35.13 9.70 9.88
N LEU A 690 -34.62 8.47 9.74
CA LEU A 690 -33.41 7.99 10.37
C LEU A 690 -32.38 7.57 9.31
N VAL A 691 -31.15 8.03 9.46
CA VAL A 691 -30.02 7.65 8.61
C VAL A 691 -28.92 7.11 9.50
N ASN A 692 -28.63 5.82 9.39
CA ASN A 692 -27.53 5.22 10.13
C ASN A 692 -26.20 5.76 9.61
N SER A 693 -25.42 6.41 10.45
CA SER A 693 -24.12 7.03 10.11
C SER A 693 -23.11 6.05 9.47
N GLY A 694 -23.28 4.75 9.68
CA GLY A 694 -22.53 3.69 9.01
C GLY A 694 -22.74 3.61 7.50
N SER A 695 -23.88 4.07 6.97
CA SER A 695 -24.15 4.10 5.53
C SER A 695 -23.42 5.25 4.82
N ILE A 696 -22.91 6.24 5.57
CA ILE A 696 -22.22 7.41 5.05
C ILE A 696 -20.70 7.15 5.08
N ARG A 697 -20.04 7.16 3.90
CA ARG A 697 -18.69 6.56 3.75
C ARG A 697 -17.59 7.47 3.22
N CYS A 698 -17.86 8.74 2.93
CA CYS A 698 -16.87 9.62 2.29
C CYS A 698 -15.69 10.02 3.20
N ASP A 699 -15.83 9.91 4.53
CA ASP A 699 -14.80 10.18 5.57
C ASP A 699 -13.97 11.45 5.37
N ARG A 700 -14.62 12.53 4.91
CA ARG A 700 -13.98 13.84 4.67
C ARG A 700 -14.96 14.98 4.87
N ILE A 701 -14.42 16.19 4.96
CA ILE A 701 -15.19 17.42 4.78
C ILE A 701 -15.18 17.74 3.27
N ILE A 702 -16.34 17.91 2.68
CA ILE A 702 -16.49 18.36 1.29
C ILE A 702 -16.65 19.88 1.32
N GLU A 703 -15.55 20.58 1.03
CA GLU A 703 -15.51 22.05 1.03
C GLU A 703 -16.27 22.64 -0.16
N PRO A 704 -16.87 23.84 -0.02
CA PRO A 704 -17.37 24.62 -1.14
C PRO A 704 -16.24 24.88 -2.14
N ALA A 705 -16.47 24.52 -3.41
CA ALA A 705 -15.49 24.67 -4.47
C ALA A 705 -16.10 25.39 -5.68
N SER A 706 -15.23 26.00 -6.49
CA SER A 706 -15.61 26.59 -7.77
C SER A 706 -16.00 25.54 -8.82
N SER A 707 -15.58 24.28 -8.63
CA SER A 707 -15.99 23.14 -9.46
C SER A 707 -17.15 22.37 -8.84
N PRO A 708 -18.09 21.84 -9.65
CA PRO A 708 -19.21 21.05 -9.12
C PRO A 708 -18.75 19.69 -8.60
N LEU A 709 -19.44 19.21 -7.57
CA LEU A 709 -19.41 17.81 -7.14
C LEU A 709 -19.99 16.93 -8.24
N ARG A 710 -19.46 15.71 -8.36
CA ARG A 710 -19.78 14.76 -9.43
C ARG A 710 -20.55 13.56 -8.89
N VAL A 711 -21.08 12.74 -9.79
CA VAL A 711 -21.76 11.48 -9.45
C VAL A 711 -20.91 10.58 -8.55
N LYS A 712 -19.58 10.52 -8.75
CA LYS A 712 -18.66 9.78 -7.87
C LYS A 712 -18.75 10.23 -6.42
N ASP A 713 -18.93 11.53 -6.16
CA ASP A 713 -18.92 12.09 -4.81
C ASP A 713 -20.18 11.65 -4.06
N ILE A 714 -21.32 11.50 -4.77
CA ILE A 714 -22.55 10.93 -4.20
C ILE A 714 -22.42 9.42 -3.93
N ILE A 715 -21.78 8.68 -4.84
CA ILE A 715 -21.50 7.25 -4.64
C ILE A 715 -20.53 7.05 -3.48
N GLU A 716 -19.53 7.92 -3.31
CA GLU A 716 -18.62 7.90 -2.14
C GLU A 716 -19.36 8.20 -0.83
N ILE A 717 -20.37 9.08 -0.86
CA ILE A 717 -21.20 9.39 0.32
C ILE A 717 -22.08 8.18 0.67
N CYS A 718 -22.88 7.68 -0.27
CA CYS A 718 -23.79 6.53 -0.09
C CYS A 718 -23.46 5.42 -1.12
N PRO A 719 -22.54 4.47 -0.82
CA PRO A 719 -22.09 3.48 -1.81
C PRO A 719 -22.98 2.24 -1.92
N PHE A 720 -23.90 2.03 -0.98
CA PHE A 720 -24.58 0.74 -0.80
C PHE A 720 -25.89 0.59 -1.57
N GLU A 721 -26.42 1.65 -2.19
CA GLU A 721 -27.74 1.67 -2.84
C GLU A 721 -28.84 1.05 -1.95
N ASN A 722 -28.89 1.36 -0.65
CA ASN A 722 -29.85 0.76 0.27
C ASN A 722 -31.29 1.19 -0.06
N PRO A 723 -32.24 0.25 -0.25
CA PRO A 723 -33.66 0.60 -0.35
C PRO A 723 -34.15 1.32 0.91
N LEU A 724 -34.84 2.45 0.73
CA LEU A 724 -35.43 3.25 1.81
C LEU A 724 -36.87 2.82 2.06
N VAL A 725 -37.12 2.20 3.20
CA VAL A 725 -38.44 1.67 3.59
C VAL A 725 -39.13 2.56 4.60
N VAL A 726 -40.46 2.51 4.63
CA VAL A 726 -41.29 3.28 5.57
C VAL A 726 -42.04 2.32 6.48
N LYS A 727 -41.91 2.49 7.79
CA LYS A 727 -42.59 1.68 8.80
C LYS A 727 -43.45 2.51 9.75
N ARG A 728 -44.50 1.91 10.29
CA ARG A 728 -45.28 2.42 11.43
C ARG A 728 -44.64 1.96 12.72
N VAL A 729 -44.02 2.88 13.45
CA VAL A 729 -43.26 2.58 14.67
C VAL A 729 -43.94 3.24 15.87
N SER A 730 -44.10 2.50 16.96
CA SER A 730 -44.59 3.06 18.23
C SER A 730 -43.52 3.95 18.89
N GLY A 731 -43.94 4.97 19.64
CA GLY A 731 -43.02 5.83 20.39
C GLY A 731 -42.11 5.04 21.34
N TYR A 732 -42.59 3.90 21.86
CA TYR A 732 -41.79 2.98 22.67
C TYR A 732 -40.66 2.32 21.86
N GLY A 733 -40.98 1.65 20.75
CA GLY A 733 -39.97 1.00 19.91
C GLY A 733 -38.99 2.02 19.30
N PHE A 734 -39.47 3.23 19.06
CA PHE A 734 -38.65 4.35 18.60
C PHE A 734 -37.66 4.86 19.68
N GLN A 735 -38.10 4.95 20.94
CA GLN A 735 -37.22 5.31 22.06
C GLN A 735 -36.14 4.25 22.29
N GLU A 736 -36.51 2.96 22.21
CA GLU A 736 -35.56 1.85 22.28
C GLU A 736 -34.51 1.93 21.16
N ALA A 737 -34.93 2.23 19.93
CA ALA A 737 -34.03 2.43 18.81
C ALA A 737 -33.03 3.58 19.08
N LEU A 738 -33.49 4.73 19.58
CA LEU A 738 -32.59 5.86 19.85
C LEU A 738 -31.65 5.61 21.03
N GLU A 739 -32.06 4.85 22.05
CA GLU A 739 -31.14 4.39 23.08
C GLU A 739 -30.05 3.46 22.50
N ASN A 740 -30.41 2.57 21.57
CA ASN A 740 -29.42 1.78 20.84
C ASN A 740 -28.48 2.67 20.00
N SER A 741 -29.00 3.70 19.33
CA SER A 741 -28.20 4.66 18.55
C SER A 741 -27.07 5.30 19.36
N VAL A 742 -27.32 5.58 20.64
CA VAL A 742 -26.33 6.19 21.56
C VAL A 742 -25.72 5.20 22.54
N SER A 743 -25.86 3.88 22.32
CA SER A 743 -25.38 2.85 23.26
C SER A 743 -23.86 2.61 23.22
N ASP A 744 -23.20 2.74 22.07
CA ASP A 744 -21.77 2.43 21.92
C ASP A 744 -20.90 3.69 21.99
N LEU A 745 -19.73 3.60 22.63
CA LEU A 745 -18.80 4.73 22.79
C LEU A 745 -17.91 4.87 21.53
N HIS A 746 -18.45 5.56 20.52
CA HIS A 746 -17.70 6.30 19.49
C HIS A 746 -16.96 5.53 18.37
N VAL A 747 -17.39 4.31 17.97
CA VAL A 747 -16.72 3.60 16.84
C VAL A 747 -17.68 2.92 15.84
N ASP A 748 -18.92 2.61 16.23
CA ASP A 748 -19.86 1.85 15.39
C ASP A 748 -20.67 2.73 14.42
N GLY A 749 -21.17 2.15 13.32
CA GLY A 749 -22.02 2.81 12.32
C GLY A 749 -23.49 2.97 12.73
N ARG A 750 -23.85 2.53 13.94
CA ARG A 750 -25.25 2.48 14.43
C ARG A 750 -25.88 3.83 14.73
N PHE A 751 -25.07 4.88 14.98
CA PHE A 751 -25.56 6.19 15.38
C PHE A 751 -26.45 6.79 14.30
N MET A 752 -27.60 7.33 14.68
CA MET A 752 -28.63 7.85 13.77
C MET A 752 -28.51 9.37 13.60
N GLN A 753 -28.27 9.79 12.37
CA GLN A 753 -28.64 11.14 11.91
C GLN A 753 -30.15 11.17 11.68
N CYS A 754 -30.80 12.32 11.87
CA CYS A 754 -32.26 12.36 11.87
C CYS A 754 -32.88 13.65 11.28
N SER A 755 -34.14 13.52 10.87
CA SER A 755 -35.01 14.65 10.51
C SER A 755 -36.38 14.49 11.17
N GLY A 756 -37.00 15.62 11.54
CA GLY A 756 -38.28 15.66 12.24
C GLY A 756 -38.19 15.50 13.77
N LEU A 757 -36.98 15.60 14.35
CA LEU A 757 -36.73 15.34 15.77
C LEU A 757 -35.83 16.38 16.43
N HIS A 758 -36.00 16.50 17.75
CA HIS A 758 -35.01 17.08 18.65
C HIS A 758 -34.71 16.10 19.79
N ILE A 759 -33.44 15.77 19.93
CA ILE A 759 -32.88 14.77 20.83
C ILE A 759 -31.89 15.48 21.77
N VAL A 760 -32.11 15.34 23.08
CA VAL A 760 -31.12 15.70 24.09
C VAL A 760 -30.61 14.43 24.72
N ALA A 761 -29.30 14.20 24.67
CA ALA A 761 -28.66 12.98 25.17
C ALA A 761 -27.42 13.29 26.02
N GLY A 762 -26.92 12.31 26.78
CA GLY A 762 -25.72 12.49 27.60
C GLY A 762 -24.80 11.26 27.58
N TRP A 763 -23.60 11.39 27.01
CA TRP A 763 -22.64 10.29 26.87
C TRP A 763 -22.15 9.72 28.21
N ARG A 764 -22.19 10.53 29.28
CA ARG A 764 -21.77 10.12 30.63
C ARG A 764 -22.83 9.31 31.38
N ARG A 765 -24.04 9.16 30.82
CA ARG A 765 -25.12 8.36 31.42
C ARG A 765 -24.93 6.87 31.09
N GLN A 766 -25.53 6.04 31.93
CA GLN A 766 -25.58 4.59 31.73
C GLN A 766 -26.30 4.26 30.43
N GLU A 767 -25.82 3.25 29.70
CA GLU A 767 -26.46 2.74 28.49
C GLU A 767 -27.94 2.38 28.75
N GLY A 768 -28.80 2.68 27.78
CA GLY A 768 -30.25 2.56 27.90
C GLY A 768 -30.94 3.71 28.65
N HIS A 769 -30.18 4.66 29.18
CA HIS A 769 -30.68 5.88 29.84
C HIS A 769 -29.94 7.14 29.36
N ARG A 770 -29.45 7.12 28.12
CA ARG A 770 -28.66 8.21 27.55
C ARG A 770 -29.54 9.24 26.86
N ILE A 771 -30.77 8.92 26.45
CA ILE A 771 -31.74 9.86 25.91
C ILE A 771 -32.49 10.55 27.05
N LEU A 772 -32.32 11.87 27.17
CA LEU A 772 -32.92 12.68 28.23
C LEU A 772 -34.22 13.34 27.78
N GLN A 773 -34.26 13.82 26.54
CA GLN A 773 -35.44 14.43 25.94
C GLN A 773 -35.56 14.00 24.48
N LEU A 774 -36.80 13.70 24.08
CA LEU A 774 -37.14 13.33 22.73
C LEU A 774 -38.43 14.02 22.31
N SER A 775 -38.34 14.85 21.28
CA SER A 775 -39.46 15.66 20.80
C SER A 775 -39.58 15.58 19.27
N LEU A 776 -40.80 15.48 18.77
CA LEU A 776 -41.15 15.58 17.36
C LEU A 776 -41.23 17.04 16.93
N ILE A 777 -40.61 17.35 15.79
CA ILE A 777 -40.69 18.64 15.10
C ILE A 777 -41.35 18.43 13.75
N GLN A 778 -42.57 18.93 13.57
CA GLN A 778 -43.29 18.80 12.29
C GLN A 778 -42.86 19.88 11.29
N SER A 779 -42.67 21.11 11.77
CA SER A 779 -42.22 22.29 11.04
C SER A 779 -41.46 23.24 11.99
N SER A 780 -40.57 24.08 11.45
CA SER A 780 -39.90 25.16 12.19
C SER A 780 -40.86 26.16 12.84
N SER A 781 -42.11 26.23 12.35
CA SER A 781 -43.18 27.09 12.88
C SER A 781 -44.05 26.44 13.95
N THR A 782 -43.90 25.14 14.22
CA THR A 782 -44.70 24.40 15.20
C THR A 782 -43.89 24.07 16.45
N PRO A 783 -44.45 24.24 17.66
CA PRO A 783 -43.74 23.90 18.89
C PRO A 783 -43.44 22.40 18.95
N ALA A 784 -42.24 22.05 19.41
CA ALA A 784 -41.81 20.67 19.54
C ALA A 784 -42.73 19.91 20.50
N LYS A 785 -43.25 18.75 20.06
CA LYS A 785 -44.14 17.90 20.86
C LYS A 785 -43.37 16.71 21.40
N ARG A 786 -43.50 16.39 22.68
CA ARG A 786 -42.87 15.19 23.26
C ARG A 786 -43.35 13.92 22.53
N ILE A 787 -42.44 13.00 22.24
CA ILE A 787 -42.81 11.68 21.71
C ILE A 787 -43.60 10.90 22.77
N ILE A 788 -44.76 10.36 22.37
CA ILE A 788 -45.66 9.61 23.24
C ILE A 788 -45.44 8.11 22.98
N PRO A 789 -45.12 7.30 24.01
CA PRO A 789 -44.78 5.89 23.82
C PRO A 789 -45.83 5.05 23.09
N SER A 790 -47.11 5.32 23.30
CA SER A 790 -48.24 4.61 22.69
C SER A 790 -48.64 5.12 21.31
N GLN A 791 -48.14 6.28 20.88
CA GLN A 791 -48.47 6.85 19.58
C GLN A 791 -47.64 6.19 18.47
N ILE A 792 -48.24 6.01 17.30
CA ILE A 792 -47.58 5.50 16.10
C ILE A 792 -47.09 6.66 15.24
N TYR A 793 -45.86 6.54 14.75
CA TYR A 793 -45.22 7.49 13.85
C TYR A 793 -44.79 6.78 12.56
N THR A 794 -44.82 7.49 11.44
CA THR A 794 -44.25 7.02 10.18
C THR A 794 -42.76 7.35 10.14
N VAL A 795 -41.93 6.31 10.04
CA VAL A 795 -40.47 6.44 10.09
C VAL A 795 -39.88 5.86 8.81
N VAL A 796 -39.13 6.68 8.07
CA VAL A 796 -38.30 6.20 6.95
C VAL A 796 -36.90 5.85 7.44
N MET A 797 -36.39 4.72 6.98
CA MET A 797 -35.04 4.21 7.28
C MET A 797 -34.56 3.29 6.14
N SER A 798 -33.28 2.93 6.14
CA SER A 798 -32.78 1.91 5.21
C SER A 798 -33.38 0.53 5.53
N SER A 799 -33.58 -0.29 4.51
CA SER A 799 -34.05 -1.68 4.65
C SER A 799 -33.14 -2.50 5.57
N PHE A 800 -31.83 -2.20 5.58
CA PHE A 800 -30.86 -2.75 6.53
C PHE A 800 -31.27 -2.50 7.98
N ILE A 801 -31.59 -1.27 8.35
CA ILE A 801 -32.03 -0.94 9.71
C ILE A 801 -33.42 -1.52 10.00
N ALA A 802 -34.33 -1.46 9.03
CA ALA A 802 -35.67 -2.01 9.17
C ALA A 802 -35.72 -3.54 9.34
N ALA A 803 -34.71 -4.25 8.82
CA ALA A 803 -34.50 -5.68 9.00
C ALA A 803 -33.84 -6.02 10.35
N GLY A 804 -33.53 -5.01 11.18
CA GLY A 804 -33.02 -5.19 12.53
C GLY A 804 -31.51 -5.27 12.66
N PHE A 805 -30.77 -4.98 11.60
CA PHE A 805 -29.30 -4.88 11.66
C PHE A 805 -28.87 -3.64 12.46
N ASP A 806 -27.63 -3.60 12.93
CA ASP A 806 -27.11 -2.57 13.86
C ASP A 806 -27.88 -2.48 15.20
N PRO A 807 -28.02 -3.64 15.87
CA PRO A 807 -29.03 -3.93 16.91
C PRO A 807 -30.40 -3.24 16.86
N TYR A 808 -31.01 -3.03 15.69
CA TYR A 808 -32.34 -2.40 15.57
C TYR A 808 -33.52 -3.38 15.46
N SER A 809 -33.46 -4.51 16.17
CA SER A 809 -34.50 -5.56 16.13
C SER A 809 -35.91 -5.05 16.45
N CYS A 810 -36.01 -3.95 17.21
CA CYS A 810 -37.26 -3.23 17.50
C CYS A 810 -38.05 -2.81 16.25
N PHE A 811 -37.41 -2.68 15.08
CA PHE A 811 -38.09 -2.37 13.82
C PHE A 811 -38.59 -3.60 13.06
N GLN A 812 -38.12 -4.82 13.35
CA GLN A 812 -38.49 -6.02 12.59
C GLN A 812 -40.00 -6.28 12.63
N SER A 813 -40.60 -6.16 13.83
CA SER A 813 -42.01 -6.40 14.07
C SER A 813 -42.93 -5.22 13.71
N ALA A 814 -42.37 -4.09 13.28
CA ALA A 814 -43.16 -2.91 12.90
C ALA A 814 -43.79 -3.08 11.51
N GLU A 815 -45.04 -2.63 11.37
CA GLU A 815 -45.79 -2.69 10.12
C GLU A 815 -45.09 -1.88 9.01
N THR A 816 -44.91 -2.49 7.83
CA THR A 816 -44.24 -1.88 6.68
C THR A 816 -45.27 -1.23 5.76
N ILE A 817 -45.14 0.07 5.51
CA ILE A 817 -45.97 0.82 4.56
C ILE A 817 -45.36 0.75 3.15
N VAL A 818 -44.04 0.93 3.06
CA VAL A 818 -43.29 0.83 1.80
C VAL A 818 -42.23 -0.25 1.96
N ASP A 819 -42.30 -1.29 1.14
CA ASP A 819 -41.40 -2.42 1.17
C ASP A 819 -40.12 -2.17 0.36
N LYS A 820 -39.17 -3.11 0.43
CA LYS A 820 -37.89 -3.02 -0.28
C LYS A 820 -38.02 -3.11 -1.81
N GLU A 821 -39.09 -3.71 -2.32
CA GLU A 821 -39.30 -4.01 -3.74
C GLU A 821 -39.80 -2.78 -4.50
N THR A 822 -40.55 -1.93 -3.79
CA THR A 822 -41.14 -0.68 -4.29
C THR A 822 -40.38 0.57 -3.83
N ALA A 823 -39.43 0.43 -2.90
CA ALA A 823 -38.63 1.52 -2.37
C ALA A 823 -37.58 2.08 -3.34
N VAL A 824 -37.40 3.41 -3.29
CA VAL A 824 -36.22 4.05 -3.88
C VAL A 824 -34.98 3.78 -3.02
N THR A 825 -33.82 3.62 -3.65
CA THR A 825 -32.53 3.49 -2.95
C THR A 825 -31.98 4.83 -2.48
N ASP A 826 -31.22 4.87 -1.40
CA ASP A 826 -30.53 6.08 -0.90
C ASP A 826 -29.71 6.81 -1.98
N THR A 827 -28.81 6.12 -2.67
CA THR A 827 -27.98 6.67 -3.75
C THR A 827 -28.84 7.12 -4.93
N GLY A 828 -29.80 6.28 -5.36
CA GLY A 828 -30.70 6.58 -6.47
C GLY A 828 -31.55 7.82 -6.21
N LEU A 829 -32.08 7.98 -5.00
CA LEU A 829 -32.87 9.14 -4.60
C LEU A 829 -32.03 10.43 -4.68
N LEU A 830 -30.81 10.43 -4.16
CA LEU A 830 -29.91 11.59 -4.25
C LEU A 830 -29.59 11.94 -5.69
N LEU A 831 -29.28 10.95 -6.52
CA LEU A 831 -29.00 11.17 -7.94
C LEU A 831 -30.22 11.79 -8.65
N GLN A 832 -31.44 11.29 -8.41
CA GLN A 832 -32.68 11.82 -9.00
C GLN A 832 -33.01 13.24 -8.51
N ILE A 833 -32.87 13.51 -7.20
CA ILE A 833 -33.06 14.85 -6.61
C ILE A 833 -32.11 15.87 -7.26
N LEU A 834 -30.92 15.43 -7.65
CA LEU A 834 -29.91 16.29 -8.26
C LEU A 834 -29.96 16.31 -9.79
N GLY A 835 -30.96 15.66 -10.41
CA GLY A 835 -31.19 15.70 -11.86
C GLY A 835 -30.37 14.69 -12.66
N TYR A 836 -29.99 13.58 -12.05
CA TYR A 836 -29.37 12.43 -12.73
C TYR A 836 -30.38 11.29 -12.89
N ASP A 837 -30.87 11.11 -14.12
CA ASP A 837 -31.72 9.98 -14.49
C ASP A 837 -30.85 8.85 -15.08
N LYS A 838 -30.92 7.64 -14.49
CA LYS A 838 -30.32 6.44 -15.10
C LYS A 838 -31.13 6.07 -16.34
N GLU A 839 -30.49 5.80 -17.47
CA GLU A 839 -31.17 5.31 -18.68
C GLU A 839 -31.99 4.04 -18.33
N GLY A 840 -33.32 4.14 -18.42
CA GLY A 840 -34.25 3.03 -18.15
C GLY A 840 -35.11 3.12 -16.88
N SER A 841 -34.94 4.13 -16.01
CA SER A 841 -35.81 4.30 -14.82
C SER A 841 -37.02 5.22 -15.13
N ASN A 842 -38.03 4.71 -15.83
CA ASN A 842 -39.19 5.52 -16.26
C ASN A 842 -40.43 5.44 -15.35
N ASP A 843 -40.33 4.94 -14.11
CA ASP A 843 -41.48 4.76 -13.19
C ASP A 843 -41.28 5.40 -11.79
N GLY A 844 -40.58 6.53 -11.67
CA GLY A 844 -40.37 7.20 -10.37
C GLY A 844 -41.56 8.08 -9.92
N ASP A 845 -41.90 8.07 -8.62
CA ASP A 845 -42.81 9.03 -7.97
C ASP A 845 -42.25 10.46 -8.08
N THR A 846 -42.60 11.15 -9.17
CA THR A 846 -42.17 12.53 -9.49
C THR A 846 -42.56 13.51 -8.38
N ALA A 847 -43.70 13.32 -7.71
CA ALA A 847 -44.14 14.17 -6.62
C ALA A 847 -43.26 14.02 -5.37
N GLY A 848 -42.80 12.79 -5.07
CA GLY A 848 -41.82 12.52 -4.01
C GLY A 848 -40.47 13.15 -4.29
N ILE A 849 -39.94 12.99 -5.51
CA ILE A 849 -38.67 13.60 -5.94
C ILE A 849 -38.73 15.12 -5.79
N ASP A 850 -39.83 15.74 -6.22
CA ASP A 850 -40.01 17.18 -6.13
C ASP A 850 -40.07 17.70 -4.68
N ARG A 851 -40.71 16.96 -3.77
CA ARG A 851 -40.71 17.29 -2.34
C ARG A 851 -39.29 17.24 -1.77
N ALA A 852 -38.55 16.18 -2.07
CA ALA A 852 -37.19 16.00 -1.58
C ALA A 852 -36.22 17.02 -2.16
N ARG A 853 -36.38 17.37 -3.44
CA ARG A 853 -35.63 18.44 -4.11
C ARG A 853 -35.87 19.79 -3.48
N ARG A 854 -37.11 20.16 -3.16
CA ARG A 854 -37.41 21.41 -2.43
C ARG A 854 -36.83 21.46 -1.02
N ALA A 855 -36.66 20.31 -0.37
CA ALA A 855 -36.09 20.23 0.97
C ALA A 855 -34.56 20.35 1.00
N THR A 856 -33.88 20.03 -0.11
CA THR A 856 -32.40 19.93 -0.16
C THR A 856 -31.74 20.97 -1.04
N VAL A 857 -32.34 21.31 -2.18
CA VAL A 857 -31.80 22.24 -3.17
C VAL A 857 -32.29 23.66 -2.86
N CYS A 858 -31.36 24.57 -2.55
CA CYS A 858 -31.66 25.96 -2.19
C CYS A 858 -31.58 26.93 -3.39
N GLY A 859 -31.04 26.50 -4.52
CA GLY A 859 -30.92 27.32 -5.72
C GLY A 859 -30.31 26.56 -6.89
N MET A 860 -30.10 27.27 -7.99
CA MET A 860 -29.40 26.76 -9.18
C MET A 860 -28.20 27.65 -9.46
N HIS A 861 -27.07 27.04 -9.82
CA HIS A 861 -25.86 27.76 -10.18
C HIS A 861 -26.06 28.52 -11.49
N GLU A 862 -25.53 29.75 -11.55
CA GLU A 862 -25.90 30.71 -12.59
C GLU A 862 -25.47 30.27 -14.00
N LEU A 863 -24.30 29.64 -14.10
CA LEU A 863 -23.64 29.32 -15.37
C LEU A 863 -24.11 27.99 -15.98
N ASP A 864 -24.11 26.92 -15.20
CA ASP A 864 -24.34 25.54 -15.67
C ASP A 864 -25.69 24.97 -15.21
N LYS A 865 -26.49 25.76 -14.48
CA LYS A 865 -27.82 25.40 -13.98
C LYS A 865 -27.84 24.14 -13.10
N LEU A 866 -26.70 23.79 -12.49
CA LEU A 866 -26.63 22.69 -11.55
C LEU A 866 -27.25 23.08 -10.19
N PRO A 867 -27.89 22.12 -9.48
CA PRO A 867 -28.42 22.34 -8.13
C PRO A 867 -27.36 22.84 -7.14
N ILE A 868 -27.77 23.75 -6.25
CA ILE A 868 -26.97 24.19 -5.09
C ILE A 868 -27.60 23.64 -3.81
N VAL A 869 -26.79 23.03 -2.94
CA VAL A 869 -27.18 22.62 -1.59
C VAL A 869 -26.46 23.46 -0.55
N SER A 870 -27.12 23.70 0.59
CA SER A 870 -26.56 24.49 1.70
C SER A 870 -27.07 24.00 3.05
N PRO A 871 -26.85 22.72 3.41
CA PRO A 871 -27.39 22.19 4.66
C PRO A 871 -26.70 22.81 5.87
N VAL A 872 -27.45 22.89 6.97
CA VAL A 872 -27.04 23.52 8.23
C VAL A 872 -27.16 22.53 9.40
N ILE A 873 -26.43 22.81 10.47
CA ILE A 873 -26.60 22.17 11.77
C ILE A 873 -27.58 23.03 12.56
N ASP A 874 -28.78 22.51 12.81
CA ASP A 874 -29.91 23.20 13.46
C ASP A 874 -30.16 22.70 14.90
N GLY A 875 -29.29 21.82 15.42
CA GLY A 875 -29.32 21.39 16.81
C GLY A 875 -30.38 20.33 17.09
N ARG A 876 -30.63 19.45 16.11
CA ARG A 876 -31.49 18.27 16.24
C ARG A 876 -30.98 17.28 17.27
N ILE A 877 -29.65 17.18 17.46
CA ILE A 877 -29.04 16.27 18.43
C ILE A 877 -28.07 17.03 19.31
N GLN A 878 -28.42 17.21 20.58
CA GLN A 878 -27.62 17.92 21.56
C GLN A 878 -27.12 16.98 22.66
N PHE A 879 -25.81 17.00 22.89
CA PHE A 879 -25.20 16.28 23.99
C PHE A 879 -24.93 17.22 25.16
N VAL A 880 -25.54 16.92 26.30
CA VAL A 880 -25.24 17.61 27.57
C VAL A 880 -24.08 16.91 28.27
N THR A 881 -23.20 17.72 28.86
CA THR A 881 -21.96 17.29 29.52
C THR A 881 -22.16 16.64 30.88
#